data_AF-G8PE60-F1
#
_entry.id   AF-G8PE60-F1
#
_cell.length_a   1.000
_cell.length_b   1.000
_cell.length_c   1.000
_cell.angle_alpha   90.00
_cell.angle_beta   90.00
_cell.angle_gamma   90.00
#
_symmetry.space_group_name_H-M   'P 1'
#
loop_
_entity.id
_entity.type
_entity.pdbx_description
1 polymer ?
#
loop_
_entity_poly.entity_id
_entity_poly.type
_entity_poly.pdbx_seq_one_letter_code
_entity_poly.pdbx_strand_id
1 'polypeptide(L)'
;MQIGLASPDKIRIWSYGEVKKPETINYRTLKPEKDGLFDERIFGPTKDYECACGKYKRIRYKGIVCDRCGVEVTKSKVRRERMGHIELAAPVTHIWYFKGIPSRMGLVLDMSPRSLEEIIYFASYVVIDGGKTPLEKKQLLTEREYRDKLAEYGNEFVAKIGGEAIHALLATVDLEKEAADLKEELKEASGQKRTRAVRRLDIVEAFIKSGNKPEWMVMDAIPVIPPDLRPMVQLDGGRFATSDLNDLYRRVINRNNRLKRLLDLNAPGIIVQNEKRMLQEAVDALIDNGRRGRPVAGPGNRPLKSLSHMLKGKQGRFRQNLLGKRVDYSGRSVIDVGPSLKMNQMGLPVPMAMELFKPFIMKELVGRGLASNIKNAKRKIDRKDDDVYDVLEEVIKEHPVLLNRAPTLHRLGIQAFEPVLVSGKAMRLHPLACEAYNADFDGDQMAIHVPLSNEAQAEARLLMLAAHHILAPKDGKPVVTPSQDMVIGNYWLTMESAEVAGEGMIFNDLNEIRLALQNGYVEIHSRIGIRANSMAKKQFTDDQRNKILVTTVGKVLFNDILPEDFIYLNAPTNTNLVDKTPDEYFLDSGEDIHAYLQQKPLILPFKSGFLSDIIAEVYKKYKVTATSLLLDRMKDLGFYRSTLSGLTVGISDITNLPDKPAIIAEAHKQVATVTKQFRRGLITDDERYERVIGIWNDAKDDIQQRLMDSFDSQNPIFMMSDSGARGNISNFTQLAGMRGLMAAPNGKIMELPILSNFREGLSVLEMFISTHGARKGMTDTALKTANSGYLTRRLVDVAQDVIVREKDCGTDRGLLITAIAEGNEMIEPLYDRILGRYAMKSVLNPENGEVIVPANALIDEAAAAAIMEAGIQEVTIRSAFTCNTKHGVCEKCYGRNMATGDRVEVGEAVGTVAAQSIGEPGTQLTMRNFHTGGVAGSEDITQGLPRIQEIVESRNPKGRAEISEVTGTVESIEEDPAERTKDITIKGENDTRTYTLPIMARMRVAEGDYIHRGSALNEGSIDPKELLKVRDVLSTENYLLSEIQKVYRMQGVEISDKHVEIMIRQMLRKVRVMDPGDTDILPGTLMDIDDFKQGNYQTLINGGIPATSRPVILGITKAALETNSFLSAASFQETTRVLTDAAIRGKNDPLVGLKENVIIGKIIPAGTGMGDYRHIKPEVVGAAVDSQPQSLSDVEKELNTNETAK
;
A
#
# COMPACT_ATOMS: atom_id res chain seq x y z
N MET A 1 -19.90 7.11 15.85
CA MET A 1 -20.37 5.73 16.18
C MET A 1 -19.76 5.36 17.52
N GLN A 2 -20.58 5.02 18.51
CA GLN A 2 -20.09 4.75 19.87
C GLN A 2 -20.01 3.24 20.15
N ILE A 3 -19.01 2.83 20.92
CA ILE A 3 -18.86 1.48 21.47
C ILE A 3 -18.76 1.56 22.99
N GLY A 4 -19.34 0.58 23.70
CA GLY A 4 -19.34 0.52 25.17
C GLY A 4 -19.66 -0.88 25.67
N LEU A 5 -19.58 -1.10 26.98
CA LEU A 5 -20.03 -2.33 27.61
C LEU A 5 -21.56 -2.44 27.54
N ALA A 6 -22.07 -3.67 27.45
CA ALA A 6 -23.50 -3.95 27.50
C ALA A 6 -23.87 -4.46 28.89
N SER A 7 -24.76 -3.74 29.59
CA SER A 7 -25.32 -4.23 30.84
C SER A 7 -26.26 -5.42 30.59
N PRO A 8 -26.46 -6.31 31.59
CA PRO A 8 -27.42 -7.41 31.49
C PRO A 8 -28.83 -6.93 31.08
N ASP A 9 -29.29 -5.81 31.61
CA ASP A 9 -30.60 -5.23 31.26
C ASP A 9 -30.65 -4.77 29.81
N LYS A 10 -29.57 -4.20 29.29
CA LYS A 10 -29.47 -3.81 27.88
C LYS A 10 -29.53 -5.02 26.95
N ILE A 11 -28.92 -6.14 27.34
CA ILE A 11 -29.01 -7.41 26.59
C ILE A 11 -30.45 -7.92 26.58
N ARG A 12 -31.17 -7.82 27.70
CA ARG A 12 -32.60 -8.20 27.79
C ARG A 12 -33.48 -7.29 26.92
N ILE A 13 -33.20 -5.99 26.87
CA ILE A 13 -33.92 -5.02 26.01
C ILE A 13 -33.74 -5.35 24.52
N TRP A 14 -32.56 -5.78 24.09
CA TRP A 14 -32.33 -6.16 22.70
C TRP A 14 -33.02 -7.47 22.28
N SER A 15 -33.37 -8.31 23.26
CA SER A 15 -33.90 -9.63 23.02
C SER A 15 -35.40 -9.61 22.77
N TYR A 16 -35.84 -10.37 21.77
CA TYR A 16 -37.25 -10.64 21.49
C TYR A 16 -37.80 -11.87 22.24
N GLY A 17 -36.92 -12.65 22.90
CA GLY A 17 -37.32 -13.79 23.73
C GLY A 17 -36.15 -14.60 24.27
N GLU A 18 -36.41 -15.36 25.34
CA GLU A 18 -35.44 -16.27 25.97
C GLU A 18 -35.38 -17.61 25.21
N VAL A 19 -34.17 -18.06 24.87
CA VAL A 19 -33.92 -19.39 24.29
C VAL A 19 -33.67 -20.39 25.42
N LYS A 20 -34.60 -21.33 25.61
CA LYS A 20 -34.54 -22.33 26.69
C LYS A 20 -34.06 -23.69 26.21
N LYS A 21 -34.29 -24.01 24.94
CA LYS A 21 -34.09 -25.34 24.38
C LYS A 21 -32.88 -25.37 23.43
N PRO A 22 -32.00 -26.39 23.53
CA PRO A 22 -30.85 -26.53 22.64
C PRO A 22 -31.24 -27.03 21.24
N GLU A 23 -32.46 -27.52 21.03
CA GLU A 23 -32.92 -28.03 19.75
C GLU A 23 -33.00 -26.92 18.69
N THR A 24 -32.72 -27.27 17.45
CA THR A 24 -32.72 -26.33 16.32
C THR A 24 -34.00 -26.45 15.50
N ILE A 25 -34.10 -27.51 14.70
CA ILE A 25 -35.28 -27.87 13.91
C ILE A 25 -35.69 -29.30 14.22
N ASN A 26 -36.96 -29.60 13.97
CA ASN A 26 -37.45 -30.95 13.98
C ASN A 26 -37.03 -31.66 12.68
N TYR A 27 -36.20 -32.70 12.78
CA TYR A 27 -35.67 -33.40 11.60
C TYR A 27 -36.74 -34.10 10.74
N ARG A 28 -37.94 -34.38 11.31
CA ARG A 28 -39.04 -35.01 10.56
C ARG A 28 -39.91 -33.99 9.82
N THR A 29 -40.20 -32.87 10.46
CA THR A 29 -41.11 -31.85 9.90
C THR A 29 -40.39 -30.68 9.24
N LEU A 30 -39.07 -30.58 9.42
CA LEU A 30 -38.21 -29.47 9.00
C LEU A 30 -38.63 -28.10 9.56
N LYS A 31 -39.52 -28.08 10.55
CA LYS A 31 -39.96 -26.86 11.21
C LYS A 31 -39.06 -26.51 12.40
N PRO A 32 -38.83 -25.23 12.68
CA PRO A 32 -38.15 -24.80 13.90
C PRO A 32 -38.85 -25.30 15.17
N GLU A 33 -38.05 -25.70 16.16
CA GLU A 33 -38.57 -26.12 17.47
C GLU A 33 -38.96 -24.91 18.32
N LYS A 34 -40.02 -25.06 19.12
CA LYS A 34 -40.48 -24.02 20.06
C LYS A 34 -39.47 -23.82 21.18
N ASP A 35 -39.19 -22.57 21.55
CA ASP A 35 -38.14 -22.16 22.51
C ASP A 35 -36.71 -22.56 22.10
N GLY A 36 -36.54 -23.09 20.88
CA GLY A 36 -35.26 -23.55 20.36
C GLY A 36 -34.45 -22.43 19.69
N LEU A 37 -33.25 -22.79 19.21
CA LEU A 37 -32.33 -21.85 18.58
C LEU A 37 -32.86 -21.24 17.26
N PHE A 38 -33.94 -21.78 16.67
CA PHE A 38 -34.53 -21.26 15.43
C PHE A 38 -35.99 -20.83 15.59
N ASP A 39 -36.51 -20.76 16.83
CA ASP A 39 -37.93 -20.51 17.14
C ASP A 39 -38.50 -19.32 16.36
N GLU A 40 -39.62 -19.55 15.67
CA GLU A 40 -40.32 -18.54 14.90
C GLU A 40 -40.99 -17.48 15.79
N ARG A 41 -41.32 -17.82 17.04
CA ARG A 41 -41.91 -16.85 17.97
C ARG A 41 -40.90 -15.78 18.37
N ILE A 42 -39.64 -16.17 18.61
CA ILE A 42 -38.56 -15.27 19.03
C ILE A 42 -38.01 -14.49 17.83
N PHE A 43 -37.64 -15.21 16.77
CA PHE A 43 -36.89 -14.62 15.65
C PHE A 43 -37.78 -14.10 14.51
N GLY A 44 -39.06 -14.48 14.46
CA GLY A 44 -40.00 -14.14 13.39
C GLY A 44 -40.27 -15.29 12.42
N PRO A 45 -41.20 -15.13 11.46
CA PRO A 45 -41.69 -16.22 10.62
C PRO A 45 -40.67 -16.66 9.56
N THR A 46 -40.64 -17.96 9.21
CA THR A 46 -39.77 -18.49 8.16
C THR A 46 -40.23 -18.14 6.75
N LYS A 47 -41.53 -17.88 6.57
CA LYS A 47 -42.14 -17.49 5.29
C LYS A 47 -42.76 -16.11 5.39
N ASP A 48 -42.70 -15.35 4.29
CA ASP A 48 -43.25 -14.00 4.25
C ASP A 48 -44.76 -14.00 4.50
N TYR A 49 -45.19 -13.22 5.49
CA TYR A 49 -46.60 -13.03 5.86
C TYR A 49 -47.36 -14.35 6.15
N GLU A 50 -46.66 -15.34 6.72
CA GLU A 50 -47.26 -16.60 7.16
C GLU A 50 -46.77 -16.97 8.57
N CYS A 51 -47.71 -17.26 9.48
CA CYS A 51 -47.39 -17.75 10.82
C CYS A 51 -47.03 -19.26 10.82
N ALA A 52 -46.29 -19.74 11.83
CA ALA A 52 -45.81 -21.13 11.94
C ALA A 52 -46.88 -22.23 11.76
N CYS A 53 -48.09 -21.98 12.29
CA CYS A 53 -49.20 -22.94 12.26
C CYS A 53 -50.04 -22.84 10.97
N GLY A 54 -49.81 -21.81 10.15
CA GLY A 54 -50.54 -21.56 8.91
C GLY A 54 -51.96 -21.02 9.07
N LYS A 55 -52.40 -20.63 10.29
CA LYS A 55 -53.72 -20.01 10.53
C LYS A 55 -53.85 -18.66 9.82
N TYR A 56 -52.86 -17.80 10.00
CA TYR A 56 -52.77 -16.51 9.31
C TYR A 56 -51.75 -16.62 8.17
N LYS A 57 -52.22 -16.37 6.95
CA LYS A 57 -51.44 -16.32 5.71
C LYS A 57 -51.89 -15.13 4.88
N ARG A 58 -50.96 -14.51 4.15
CA ARG A 58 -51.12 -13.33 3.27
C ARG A 58 -50.92 -12.00 4.00
N ILE A 59 -50.57 -10.99 3.21
CA ILE A 59 -50.18 -9.65 3.66
C ILE A 59 -51.26 -8.90 4.47
N ARG A 60 -52.55 -9.24 4.28
CA ARG A 60 -53.67 -8.60 4.99
C ARG A 60 -53.61 -8.76 6.52
N TYR A 61 -52.89 -9.77 7.02
CA TYR A 61 -52.73 -10.03 8.45
C TYR A 61 -51.41 -9.48 9.02
N LYS A 62 -50.74 -8.59 8.28
CA LYS A 62 -49.48 -7.98 8.70
C LYS A 62 -49.60 -7.36 10.10
N GLY A 63 -48.64 -7.70 10.98
CA GLY A 63 -48.57 -7.19 12.35
C GLY A 63 -49.46 -7.91 13.37
N ILE A 64 -50.30 -8.86 12.93
CA ILE A 64 -51.10 -9.67 13.85
C ILE A 64 -50.23 -10.78 14.46
N VAL A 65 -50.24 -10.88 15.78
CA VAL A 65 -49.63 -11.99 16.51
C VAL A 65 -50.61 -13.16 16.55
N CYS A 66 -50.18 -14.32 16.07
CA CYS A 66 -51.06 -15.49 16.02
C CYS A 66 -51.39 -16.01 17.42
N ASP A 67 -52.66 -16.09 17.76
CA ASP A 67 -53.18 -16.67 19.01
C ASP A 67 -52.77 -18.13 19.24
N ARG A 68 -52.62 -18.92 18.17
CA ARG A 68 -52.28 -20.36 18.27
C ARG A 68 -50.78 -20.63 18.43
N CYS A 69 -49.91 -19.86 17.77
CA CYS A 69 -48.47 -20.13 17.74
C CYS A 69 -47.60 -19.00 18.31
N GLY A 70 -48.17 -17.84 18.62
CA GLY A 70 -47.47 -16.66 19.12
C GLY A 70 -46.58 -15.96 18.09
N VAL A 71 -46.53 -16.44 16.84
CA VAL A 71 -45.69 -15.85 15.79
C VAL A 71 -46.40 -14.64 15.18
N GLU A 72 -45.68 -13.54 15.11
CA GLU A 72 -46.10 -12.32 14.43
C GLU A 72 -46.02 -12.50 12.90
N VAL A 73 -47.10 -12.13 12.20
CA VAL A 73 -47.15 -12.18 10.74
C VAL A 73 -46.43 -10.97 10.16
N THR A 74 -45.19 -11.15 9.74
CA THR A 74 -44.33 -10.12 9.14
C THR A 74 -43.46 -10.71 8.03
N LYS A 75 -42.55 -9.92 7.45
CA LYS A 75 -41.56 -10.41 6.48
C LYS A 75 -40.55 -11.32 7.17
N SER A 76 -40.15 -12.40 6.51
CA SER A 76 -39.14 -13.35 7.01
C SER A 76 -37.78 -12.68 7.26
N LYS A 77 -37.47 -11.59 6.55
CA LYS A 77 -36.24 -10.79 6.71
C LYS A 77 -35.96 -10.38 8.16
N VAL A 78 -36.98 -10.21 9.01
CA VAL A 78 -36.77 -9.88 10.44
C VAL A 78 -35.96 -10.93 11.19
N ARG A 79 -35.91 -12.19 10.70
CA ARG A 79 -35.09 -13.28 11.26
C ARG A 79 -33.58 -13.06 11.13
N ARG A 80 -33.16 -12.03 10.38
CA ARG A 80 -31.79 -11.56 10.30
C ARG A 80 -31.47 -10.43 11.28
N GLU A 81 -32.49 -9.82 11.89
CA GLU A 81 -32.39 -8.63 12.73
C GLU A 81 -32.73 -8.91 14.21
N ARG A 82 -33.75 -9.73 14.48
CA ARG A 82 -34.19 -10.04 15.85
C ARG A 82 -33.19 -10.93 16.60
N MET A 83 -32.77 -10.50 17.79
CA MET A 83 -31.90 -11.28 18.67
C MET A 83 -32.71 -11.99 19.77
N GLY A 84 -32.16 -13.07 20.30
CA GLY A 84 -32.64 -13.70 21.54
C GLY A 84 -31.62 -13.53 22.66
N HIS A 85 -31.91 -14.08 23.84
CA HIS A 85 -30.91 -14.21 24.91
C HIS A 85 -31.03 -15.57 25.63
N ILE A 86 -29.99 -15.92 26.37
CA ILE A 86 -29.95 -17.05 27.30
C ILE A 86 -29.72 -16.47 28.70
N GLU A 87 -30.62 -16.79 29.64
CA GLU A 87 -30.47 -16.42 31.05
C GLU A 87 -29.59 -17.45 31.76
N LEU A 88 -28.42 -17.05 32.23
CA LEU A 88 -27.47 -17.94 32.89
C LEU A 88 -27.90 -18.24 34.32
N ALA A 89 -27.68 -19.49 34.76
CA ALA A 89 -27.97 -19.92 36.12
C ALA A 89 -26.92 -19.45 37.14
N ALA A 90 -25.74 -19.06 36.66
CA ALA A 90 -24.67 -18.50 37.46
C ALA A 90 -23.93 -17.44 36.63
N PRO A 91 -23.46 -16.33 37.23
CA PRO A 91 -22.67 -15.31 36.56
C PRO A 91 -21.37 -15.88 35.97
N VAL A 92 -21.05 -15.48 34.74
CA VAL A 92 -19.90 -15.95 33.98
C VAL A 92 -19.00 -14.77 33.60
N THR A 93 -17.71 -14.87 33.86
CA THR A 93 -16.75 -13.82 33.51
C THR A 93 -16.50 -13.77 31.99
N HIS A 94 -16.34 -12.58 31.42
CA HIS A 94 -16.08 -12.46 29.99
C HIS A 94 -14.57 -12.61 29.67
N ILE A 95 -14.24 -13.61 28.84
CA ILE A 95 -12.86 -14.04 28.54
C ILE A 95 -11.93 -12.93 28.02
N TRP A 96 -12.43 -11.95 27.25
CA TRP A 96 -11.58 -10.85 26.72
C TRP A 96 -11.03 -9.93 27.82
N TYR A 97 -11.81 -9.63 28.86
CA TYR A 97 -11.37 -8.73 29.95
C TYR A 97 -10.49 -9.46 30.96
N PHE A 98 -10.69 -10.77 31.09
CA PHE A 98 -9.90 -11.64 31.96
C PHE A 98 -8.54 -12.04 31.36
N LYS A 99 -8.49 -12.68 30.18
CA LYS A 99 -7.25 -13.15 29.50
C LYS A 99 -6.69 -12.15 28.46
N GLY A 100 -7.11 -10.89 28.53
CA GLY A 100 -6.49 -9.79 27.78
C GLY A 100 -5.04 -9.57 28.20
N ILE A 101 -4.21 -9.05 27.30
CA ILE A 101 -2.85 -8.58 27.62
C ILE A 101 -2.86 -7.05 27.46
N PRO A 102 -2.88 -6.28 28.55
CA PRO A 102 -2.99 -6.68 29.97
C PRO A 102 -4.42 -7.10 30.38
N SER A 103 -4.55 -7.82 31.51
CA SER A 103 -5.86 -8.20 32.07
C SER A 103 -6.54 -6.98 32.67
N ARG A 104 -7.73 -6.65 32.17
CA ARG A 104 -8.46 -5.45 32.60
C ARG A 104 -9.07 -5.66 33.98
N MET A 105 -9.61 -6.86 34.23
CA MET A 105 -10.07 -7.26 35.56
C MET A 105 -8.93 -7.23 36.59
N GLY A 106 -7.74 -7.71 36.22
CA GLY A 106 -6.57 -7.69 37.11
C GLY A 106 -6.12 -6.28 37.50
N LEU A 107 -6.15 -5.34 36.56
CA LEU A 107 -5.79 -3.94 36.83
C LEU A 107 -6.80 -3.23 37.74
N VAL A 108 -8.10 -3.45 37.53
CA VAL A 108 -9.16 -2.86 38.37
C VAL A 108 -9.15 -3.42 39.78
N LEU A 109 -9.00 -4.75 39.93
CA LEU A 109 -9.00 -5.40 41.24
C LEU A 109 -7.64 -5.40 41.96
N ASP A 110 -6.57 -4.94 41.29
CA ASP A 110 -5.18 -5.08 41.72
C ASP A 110 -4.73 -6.53 42.02
N MET A 111 -5.29 -7.48 41.27
CA MET A 111 -5.01 -8.92 41.45
C MET A 111 -4.18 -9.47 40.29
N SER A 112 -3.35 -10.46 40.58
CA SER A 112 -2.59 -11.14 39.54
C SER A 112 -3.52 -11.94 38.61
N PRO A 113 -3.21 -12.06 37.30
CA PRO A 113 -4.01 -12.88 36.39
C PRO A 113 -4.11 -14.35 36.80
N ARG A 114 -3.10 -14.87 37.51
CA ARG A 114 -3.08 -16.24 38.05
C ARG A 114 -4.08 -16.39 39.20
N SER A 115 -4.09 -15.43 40.13
CA SER A 115 -5.07 -15.39 41.24
C SER A 115 -6.50 -15.33 40.72
N LEU A 116 -6.76 -14.51 39.70
CA LEU A 116 -8.08 -14.45 39.06
C LEU A 116 -8.46 -15.77 38.39
N GLU A 117 -7.50 -16.46 37.76
CA GLU A 117 -7.75 -17.78 37.15
C GLU A 117 -8.12 -18.83 38.20
N GLU A 118 -7.42 -18.84 39.34
CA GLU A 118 -7.70 -19.76 40.45
C GLU A 118 -9.10 -19.52 41.04
N ILE A 119 -9.55 -18.26 41.15
CA ILE A 119 -10.91 -17.93 41.62
C ILE A 119 -11.97 -18.32 40.59
N ILE A 120 -11.83 -17.87 39.33
CA ILE A 120 -12.84 -18.04 38.27
C ILE A 120 -13.10 -19.52 37.98
N TYR A 121 -12.06 -20.36 38.04
CA TYR A 121 -12.16 -21.79 37.73
C TYR A 121 -12.24 -22.69 38.95
N PHE A 122 -12.69 -22.14 40.08
CA PHE A 122 -13.05 -22.90 41.27
C PHE A 122 -11.89 -23.66 41.93
N ALA A 123 -10.69 -23.07 41.96
CA ALA A 123 -9.52 -23.64 42.64
C ALA A 123 -9.26 -23.02 44.04
N SER A 124 -9.59 -21.75 44.26
CA SER A 124 -9.39 -21.07 45.55
C SER A 124 -10.49 -20.04 45.83
N TYR A 125 -10.84 -19.87 47.11
CA TYR A 125 -11.79 -18.84 47.57
C TYR A 125 -11.09 -17.51 47.70
N VAL A 126 -11.87 -16.43 47.61
CA VAL A 126 -11.40 -15.08 47.88
C VAL A 126 -12.29 -14.42 48.93
N VAL A 127 -11.66 -13.77 49.91
CA VAL A 127 -12.35 -13.01 50.95
C VAL A 127 -12.92 -11.73 50.35
N ILE A 128 -14.25 -11.60 50.39
CA ILE A 128 -15.00 -10.43 49.91
C ILE A 128 -15.08 -9.38 51.04
N ASP A 129 -15.37 -9.85 52.25
CA ASP A 129 -15.44 -9.04 53.47
C ASP A 129 -14.84 -9.84 54.63
N GLY A 130 -13.84 -9.26 55.29
CA GLY A 130 -13.15 -9.85 56.44
C GLY A 130 -13.88 -9.65 57.77
N GLY A 131 -14.90 -8.76 57.82
CA GLY A 131 -15.65 -8.48 59.03
C GLY A 131 -14.74 -8.08 60.21
N LYS A 132 -14.87 -8.79 61.33
CA LYS A 132 -14.05 -8.60 62.56
C LYS A 132 -12.86 -9.56 62.64
N THR A 133 -12.65 -10.38 61.63
CA THR A 133 -11.59 -11.40 61.59
C THR A 133 -10.26 -10.78 61.10
N PRO A 134 -9.09 -11.43 61.33
CA PRO A 134 -7.81 -10.95 60.82
C PRO A 134 -7.63 -11.17 59.31
N LEU A 135 -8.66 -11.57 58.58
CA LEU A 135 -8.59 -11.87 57.15
C LEU A 135 -8.65 -10.57 56.32
N GLU A 136 -7.71 -10.43 55.38
CA GLU A 136 -7.65 -9.26 54.51
C GLU A 136 -8.61 -9.40 53.33
N LYS A 137 -9.18 -8.27 52.89
CA LYS A 137 -9.98 -8.22 51.66
C LYS A 137 -9.10 -8.64 50.47
N LYS A 138 -9.63 -9.50 49.58
CA LYS A 138 -8.91 -10.11 48.45
C LYS A 138 -7.87 -11.19 48.81
N GLN A 139 -7.77 -11.60 50.08
CA GLN A 139 -6.95 -12.74 50.47
C GLN A 139 -7.47 -14.04 49.82
N LEU A 140 -6.57 -14.83 49.25
CA LEU A 140 -6.89 -16.15 48.70
C LEU A 140 -6.83 -17.21 49.80
N LEU A 141 -7.83 -18.10 49.82
CA LEU A 141 -7.89 -19.23 50.72
C LEU A 141 -8.05 -20.52 49.91
N THR A 142 -7.21 -21.50 50.18
CA THR A 142 -7.42 -22.87 49.69
C THR A 142 -8.68 -23.47 50.34
N GLU A 143 -9.25 -24.53 49.76
CA GLU A 143 -10.42 -25.22 50.34
C GLU A 143 -10.15 -25.68 51.80
N ARG A 144 -8.92 -26.07 52.12
CA ARG A 144 -8.52 -26.44 53.49
C ARG A 144 -8.53 -25.22 54.41
N GLU A 145 -7.83 -24.15 54.03
CA GLU A 145 -7.75 -22.92 54.84
C GLU A 145 -9.13 -22.28 55.03
N TYR A 146 -9.98 -22.31 54.01
CA TYR A 146 -11.35 -21.82 54.11
C TYR A 146 -12.15 -22.60 55.17
N ARG A 147 -12.04 -23.93 55.20
CA ARG A 147 -12.69 -24.76 56.22
C ARG A 147 -12.13 -24.51 57.62
N ASP A 148 -10.81 -24.41 57.75
CA ASP A 148 -10.15 -24.14 59.02
C ASP A 148 -10.58 -22.77 59.57
N LYS A 149 -10.64 -21.74 58.72
CA LYS A 149 -11.10 -20.40 59.10
C LYS A 149 -12.59 -20.31 59.36
N LEU A 150 -13.41 -21.06 58.61
CA LEU A 150 -14.85 -21.17 58.87
C LEU A 150 -15.13 -21.87 60.21
N ALA A 151 -14.31 -22.85 60.60
CA ALA A 151 -14.40 -23.50 61.90
C ALA A 151 -13.95 -22.56 63.05
N GLU A 152 -12.97 -21.70 62.79
CA GLU A 152 -12.42 -20.75 63.76
C GLU A 152 -13.34 -19.54 64.00
N TYR A 153 -13.84 -18.90 62.94
CA TYR A 153 -14.57 -17.62 63.00
C TYR A 153 -16.05 -17.71 62.63
N GLY A 154 -16.56 -18.90 62.26
CA GLY A 154 -17.95 -19.06 61.83
C GLY A 154 -18.29 -18.18 60.62
N ASN A 155 -19.45 -17.52 60.67
CA ASN A 155 -19.96 -16.66 59.59
C ASN A 155 -19.52 -15.18 59.70
N GLU A 156 -18.49 -14.87 60.49
CA GLU A 156 -18.04 -13.48 60.68
C GLU A 156 -17.32 -12.88 59.47
N PHE A 157 -16.85 -13.72 58.53
CA PHE A 157 -16.25 -13.30 57.27
C PHE A 157 -17.00 -13.94 56.09
N VAL A 158 -16.92 -13.29 54.92
CA VAL A 158 -17.54 -13.77 53.68
C VAL A 158 -16.46 -14.05 52.65
N ALA A 159 -16.25 -15.32 52.32
CA ALA A 159 -15.43 -15.74 51.18
C ALA A 159 -16.28 -16.44 50.11
N LYS A 160 -16.02 -16.11 48.84
CA LYS A 160 -16.74 -16.68 47.68
C LYS A 160 -15.75 -17.22 46.65
N ILE A 161 -16.25 -17.97 45.68
CA ILE A 161 -15.46 -18.53 44.57
C ILE A 161 -16.23 -18.41 43.24
N GLY A 162 -15.53 -18.47 42.12
CA GLY A 162 -16.11 -18.40 40.77
C GLY A 162 -16.47 -16.99 40.31
N GLY A 163 -17.29 -16.90 39.26
CA GLY A 163 -17.74 -15.62 38.68
C GLY A 163 -18.52 -14.73 39.65
N GLU A 164 -19.26 -15.32 40.60
CA GLU A 164 -19.99 -14.61 41.65
C GLU A 164 -19.06 -13.83 42.60
N ALA A 165 -17.89 -14.41 42.91
CA ALA A 165 -16.90 -13.75 43.75
C ALA A 165 -16.31 -12.52 43.05
N ILE A 166 -15.96 -12.66 41.77
CA ILE A 166 -15.43 -11.56 40.96
C ILE A 166 -16.47 -10.46 40.77
N HIS A 167 -17.73 -10.82 40.51
CA HIS A 167 -18.83 -9.87 40.43
C HIS A 167 -18.99 -9.08 41.74
N ALA A 168 -19.00 -9.77 42.89
CA ALA A 168 -19.09 -9.13 44.19
C ALA A 168 -17.90 -8.19 44.47
N LEU A 169 -16.67 -8.59 44.13
CA LEU A 169 -15.50 -7.73 44.27
C LEU A 169 -15.63 -6.47 43.41
N LEU A 170 -15.95 -6.63 42.12
CA LEU A 170 -16.08 -5.51 41.17
C LEU A 170 -17.18 -4.53 41.57
N ALA A 171 -18.32 -5.03 42.07
CA ALA A 171 -19.43 -4.19 42.52
C ALA A 171 -19.10 -3.37 43.79
N THR A 172 -18.09 -3.78 44.57
CA THR A 172 -17.63 -3.03 45.77
C THR A 172 -16.49 -2.05 45.49
N VAL A 173 -16.00 -1.95 44.25
CA VAL A 173 -14.91 -1.03 43.90
C VAL A 173 -15.47 0.39 43.77
N ASP A 174 -14.94 1.30 44.58
CA ASP A 174 -15.16 2.74 44.44
C ASP A 174 -14.07 3.31 43.50
N LEU A 175 -14.48 3.65 42.28
CA LEU A 175 -13.57 4.13 41.24
C LEU A 175 -12.98 5.51 41.56
N GLU A 176 -13.77 6.40 42.17
CA GLU A 176 -13.37 7.78 42.46
C GLU A 176 -12.32 7.80 43.58
N LYS A 177 -12.55 7.00 44.61
CA LYS A 177 -11.59 6.83 45.71
C LYS A 177 -10.29 6.18 45.23
N GLU A 178 -10.35 5.08 44.47
CA GLU A 178 -9.15 4.43 43.92
C GLU A 178 -8.36 5.34 42.98
N ALA A 179 -9.04 6.18 42.19
CA ALA A 179 -8.35 7.16 41.35
C ALA A 179 -7.60 8.21 42.18
N ALA A 180 -8.19 8.70 43.28
CA ALA A 180 -7.55 9.64 44.19
C ALA A 180 -6.33 9.01 44.89
N ASP A 181 -6.48 7.80 45.41
CA ASP A 181 -5.42 7.05 46.09
C ASP A 181 -4.23 6.77 45.13
N LEU A 182 -4.52 6.38 43.88
CA LEU A 182 -3.50 6.16 42.86
C LEU A 182 -2.78 7.46 42.43
N LYS A 183 -3.47 8.61 42.43
CA LYS A 183 -2.86 9.92 42.14
C LYS A 183 -1.90 10.35 43.25
N GLU A 184 -2.24 10.08 44.50
CA GLU A 184 -1.35 10.29 45.66
C GLU A 184 -0.13 9.35 45.57
N GLU A 185 -0.34 8.06 45.32
CA GLU A 185 0.74 7.07 45.19
C GLU A 185 1.74 7.43 44.08
N LEU A 186 1.25 8.01 42.98
CA LEU A 186 2.08 8.42 41.84
C LEU A 186 3.07 9.56 42.17
N LYS A 187 2.80 10.37 43.20
CA LYS A 187 3.73 11.44 43.63
C LYS A 187 5.00 10.86 44.25
N GLU A 188 4.87 9.76 45.00
CA GLU A 188 5.98 9.12 45.72
C GLU A 188 6.61 7.94 44.96
N ALA A 189 5.85 7.26 44.09
CA ALA A 189 6.31 6.03 43.44
C ALA A 189 7.34 6.27 42.33
N SER A 190 8.41 5.46 42.31
CA SER A 190 9.43 5.44 41.25
C SER A 190 9.53 4.07 40.55
N GLY A 191 10.15 4.04 39.36
CA GLY A 191 10.45 2.81 38.61
C GLY A 191 9.23 1.97 38.20
N GLN A 192 9.27 0.67 38.50
CA GLN A 192 8.22 -0.29 38.14
C GLN A 192 6.90 -0.03 38.87
N LYS A 193 6.95 0.41 40.14
CA LYS A 193 5.76 0.73 40.94
C LYS A 193 4.97 1.86 40.29
N ARG A 194 5.66 2.93 39.87
CA ARG A 194 5.06 4.04 39.09
C ARG A 194 4.41 3.54 37.80
N THR A 195 5.09 2.68 37.05
CA THR A 195 4.56 2.16 35.77
C THR A 195 3.27 1.36 35.95
N ARG A 196 3.18 0.56 37.02
CA ARG A 196 1.96 -0.19 37.37
C ARG A 196 0.84 0.76 37.79
N ALA A 197 1.14 1.74 38.66
CA ALA A 197 0.18 2.74 39.12
C ALA A 197 -0.41 3.55 37.96
N VAL A 198 0.42 4.03 37.01
CA VAL A 198 -0.05 4.74 35.80
C VAL A 198 -1.02 3.88 34.98
N ARG A 199 -0.70 2.59 34.76
CA ARG A 199 -1.57 1.69 33.98
C ARG A 199 -2.89 1.39 34.69
N ARG A 200 -2.89 1.31 36.02
CA ARG A 200 -4.12 1.15 36.81
C ARG A 200 -4.96 2.42 36.73
N LEU A 201 -4.34 3.57 36.97
CA LEU A 201 -5.02 4.87 36.93
C LEU A 201 -5.65 5.15 35.56
N ASP A 202 -4.96 4.86 34.45
CA ASP A 202 -5.50 5.01 33.09
C ASP A 202 -6.80 4.22 32.88
N ILE A 203 -6.89 2.99 33.42
CA ILE A 203 -8.10 2.17 33.28
C ILE A 203 -9.21 2.61 34.24
N VAL A 204 -8.87 2.98 35.48
CA VAL A 204 -9.85 3.50 36.44
C VAL A 204 -10.47 4.80 35.92
N GLU A 205 -9.65 5.76 35.46
CA GLU A 205 -10.16 6.98 34.84
C GLU A 205 -10.98 6.71 33.57
N ALA A 206 -10.62 5.70 32.77
CA ALA A 206 -11.41 5.32 31.61
C ALA A 206 -12.82 4.81 31.99
N PHE A 207 -12.96 4.08 33.09
CA PHE A 207 -14.27 3.67 33.59
C PHE A 207 -15.09 4.86 34.09
N ILE A 208 -14.48 5.79 34.83
CA ILE A 208 -15.13 7.03 35.30
C ILE A 208 -15.63 7.86 34.10
N LYS A 209 -14.75 8.14 33.13
CA LYS A 209 -15.08 8.96 31.95
C LYS A 209 -16.13 8.32 31.05
N SER A 210 -16.14 7.00 30.93
CA SER A 210 -17.08 6.28 30.07
C SER A 210 -18.47 6.07 30.69
N GLY A 211 -18.60 6.21 32.02
CA GLY A 211 -19.81 5.86 32.76
C GLY A 211 -20.13 4.36 32.78
N ASN A 212 -19.20 3.52 32.30
CA ASN A 212 -19.34 2.07 32.37
C ASN A 212 -19.12 1.59 33.81
N LYS A 213 -19.87 0.57 34.24
CA LYS A 213 -19.64 -0.05 35.53
C LYS A 213 -18.72 -1.29 35.43
N PRO A 214 -17.74 -1.48 36.33
CA PRO A 214 -16.79 -2.60 36.24
C PRO A 214 -17.45 -3.98 36.30
N GLU A 215 -18.54 -4.13 37.04
CA GLU A 215 -19.27 -5.40 37.19
C GLU A 215 -19.88 -5.91 35.87
N TRP A 216 -20.09 -5.04 34.87
CA TRP A 216 -20.58 -5.44 33.54
C TRP A 216 -19.57 -6.28 32.74
N MET A 217 -18.34 -6.46 33.24
CA MET A 217 -17.39 -7.44 32.70
C MET A 217 -17.78 -8.90 33.06
N VAL A 218 -18.72 -9.09 33.98
CA VAL A 218 -19.34 -10.37 34.31
C VAL A 218 -20.75 -10.40 33.71
N MET A 219 -21.09 -11.49 33.02
CA MET A 219 -22.35 -11.63 32.29
C MET A 219 -23.33 -12.52 33.06
N ASP A 220 -24.56 -12.02 33.21
CA ASP A 220 -25.70 -12.80 33.70
C ASP A 220 -26.58 -13.33 32.55
N ALA A 221 -26.57 -12.62 31.41
CA ALA A 221 -27.32 -12.99 30.22
C ALA A 221 -26.41 -12.96 28.99
N ILE A 222 -26.59 -13.93 28.07
CA ILE A 222 -25.83 -14.01 26.82
C ILE A 222 -26.75 -13.74 25.63
N PRO A 223 -26.44 -12.78 24.74
CA PRO A 223 -27.20 -12.57 23.52
C PRO A 223 -27.00 -13.73 22.52
N VAL A 224 -28.09 -14.12 21.88
CA VAL A 224 -28.12 -15.12 20.82
C VAL A 224 -28.30 -14.43 19.47
N ILE A 225 -27.32 -14.61 18.60
CA ILE A 225 -27.33 -14.06 17.24
C ILE A 225 -28.55 -14.59 16.44
N PRO A 226 -29.15 -13.76 15.56
CA PRO A 226 -30.26 -14.16 14.70
C PRO A 226 -29.94 -15.41 13.85
N PRO A 227 -30.91 -16.32 13.62
CA PRO A 227 -30.69 -17.62 12.95
C PRO A 227 -30.15 -17.50 11.52
N ASP A 228 -30.54 -16.48 10.76
CA ASP A 228 -30.10 -16.30 9.37
C ASP A 228 -28.61 -15.92 9.25
N LEU A 229 -28.00 -15.44 10.35
CA LEU A 229 -26.56 -15.21 10.44
C LEU A 229 -25.78 -16.47 10.87
N ARG A 230 -26.49 -17.55 11.24
CA ARG A 230 -25.96 -18.87 11.61
C ARG A 230 -26.79 -19.99 10.95
N PRO A 231 -26.91 -19.99 9.61
CA PRO A 231 -27.86 -20.83 8.91
C PRO A 231 -27.54 -22.32 9.05
N MET A 232 -28.57 -23.13 8.80
CA MET A 232 -28.42 -24.55 8.53
C MET A 232 -28.89 -24.80 7.10
N VAL A 233 -28.02 -25.32 6.26
CA VAL A 233 -28.29 -25.53 4.83
C VAL A 233 -28.45 -27.02 4.58
N GLN A 234 -29.51 -27.40 3.88
CA GLN A 234 -29.69 -28.77 3.44
C GLN A 234 -28.74 -29.06 2.28
N LEU A 235 -27.93 -30.11 2.43
CA LEU A 235 -27.06 -30.63 1.38
C LEU A 235 -27.78 -31.74 0.59
N ASP A 236 -27.26 -32.04 -0.59
CA ASP A 236 -27.69 -33.18 -1.38
C ASP A 236 -27.54 -34.48 -0.56
N GLY A 237 -28.61 -35.28 -0.52
CA GLY A 237 -28.70 -36.48 0.33
C GLY A 237 -29.35 -36.28 1.70
N GLY A 238 -30.05 -35.15 1.93
CA GLY A 238 -30.89 -34.93 3.12
C GLY A 238 -30.11 -34.64 4.41
N ARG A 239 -28.79 -34.45 4.31
CA ARG A 239 -27.93 -34.02 5.43
C ARG A 239 -28.03 -32.51 5.61
N PHE A 240 -27.78 -32.02 6.82
CA PHE A 240 -27.71 -30.59 7.11
C PHE A 240 -26.28 -30.17 7.42
N ALA A 241 -25.80 -29.12 6.76
CA ALA A 241 -24.60 -28.41 7.14
C ALA A 241 -24.99 -27.30 8.14
N THR A 242 -24.44 -27.36 9.34
CA THR A 242 -24.71 -26.40 10.41
C THR A 242 -23.51 -25.47 10.61
N SER A 243 -23.78 -24.20 10.94
CA SER A 243 -22.74 -23.30 11.44
C SER A 243 -22.19 -23.79 12.79
N ASP A 244 -20.86 -23.73 12.97
CA ASP A 244 -20.15 -24.08 14.21
C ASP A 244 -20.71 -23.33 15.45
N LEU A 245 -21.24 -22.12 15.26
CA LEU A 245 -21.87 -21.34 16.33
C LEU A 245 -23.06 -22.06 16.96
N ASN A 246 -23.86 -22.77 16.16
CA ASN A 246 -25.02 -23.47 16.68
C ASN A 246 -24.58 -24.56 17.67
N ASP A 247 -23.47 -25.26 17.40
CA ASP A 247 -22.96 -26.28 18.32
C ASP A 247 -22.39 -25.68 19.60
N LEU A 248 -21.72 -24.52 19.51
CA LEU A 248 -21.25 -23.78 20.69
C LEU A 248 -22.42 -23.28 21.55
N TYR A 249 -23.45 -22.68 20.94
CA TYR A 249 -24.66 -22.26 21.66
C TYR A 249 -25.39 -23.44 22.30
N ARG A 250 -25.53 -24.57 21.59
CA ARG A 250 -26.10 -25.81 22.14
C ARG A 250 -25.35 -26.28 23.38
N ARG A 251 -24.01 -26.23 23.35
CA ARG A 251 -23.18 -26.61 24.49
C ARG A 251 -23.45 -25.74 25.70
N VAL A 252 -23.55 -24.42 25.52
CA VAL A 252 -23.89 -23.46 26.59
C VAL A 252 -25.28 -23.74 27.15
N ILE A 253 -26.30 -23.88 26.31
CA ILE A 253 -27.68 -24.14 26.75
C ILE A 253 -27.78 -25.47 27.52
N ASN A 254 -27.14 -26.53 27.02
CA ASN A 254 -27.12 -27.84 27.69
C ASN A 254 -26.50 -27.76 29.08
N ARG A 255 -25.36 -27.07 29.22
CA ARG A 255 -24.69 -26.88 30.52
C ARG A 255 -25.51 -26.02 31.46
N ASN A 256 -26.10 -24.95 30.94
CA ASN A 256 -26.94 -24.05 31.73
C ASN A 256 -28.20 -24.76 32.26
N ASN A 257 -28.91 -25.50 31.40
CA ASN A 257 -30.09 -26.27 31.80
C ASN A 257 -29.76 -27.38 32.80
N ARG A 258 -28.61 -28.04 32.63
CA ARG A 258 -28.11 -29.03 33.60
C ARG A 258 -27.81 -28.39 34.95
N LEU A 259 -27.17 -27.22 34.96
CA LEU A 259 -26.90 -26.46 36.19
C LEU A 259 -28.19 -26.02 36.88
N LYS A 260 -29.18 -25.47 36.16
CA LYS A 260 -30.50 -25.10 36.73
C LYS A 260 -31.15 -26.30 37.44
N ARG A 261 -31.21 -27.45 36.77
CA ARG A 261 -31.76 -28.69 37.36
C ARG A 261 -30.99 -29.15 38.60
N LEU A 262 -29.66 -29.03 38.61
CA LEU A 262 -28.85 -29.41 39.77
C LEU A 262 -29.08 -28.48 40.97
N LEU A 263 -29.28 -27.18 40.72
CA LEU A 263 -29.64 -26.21 41.75
C LEU A 263 -31.05 -26.50 42.30
N ASP A 264 -32.03 -26.77 41.44
CA ASP A 264 -33.41 -27.11 41.84
C ASP A 264 -33.46 -28.40 42.69
N LEU A 265 -32.57 -29.35 42.40
CA LEU A 265 -32.44 -30.61 43.14
C LEU A 265 -31.57 -30.50 44.41
N ASN A 266 -31.07 -29.31 44.76
CA ASN A 266 -30.15 -29.07 45.88
C ASN A 266 -28.94 -30.02 45.89
N ALA A 267 -28.31 -30.21 44.73
CA ALA A 267 -27.15 -31.10 44.59
C ALA A 267 -25.94 -30.64 45.44
N PRO A 268 -25.04 -31.57 45.85
CA PRO A 268 -23.85 -31.24 46.63
C PRO A 268 -22.96 -30.16 45.97
N GLY A 269 -22.36 -29.30 46.81
CA GLY A 269 -21.58 -28.14 46.37
C GLY A 269 -20.46 -28.45 45.37
N ILE A 270 -19.75 -29.57 45.53
CA ILE A 270 -18.67 -29.98 44.60
C ILE A 270 -19.19 -30.21 43.18
N ILE A 271 -20.37 -30.83 43.04
CA ILE A 271 -20.99 -31.11 41.73
C ILE A 271 -21.45 -29.79 41.10
N VAL A 272 -22.07 -28.92 41.90
CA VAL A 272 -22.52 -27.59 41.46
C VAL A 272 -21.33 -26.74 41.00
N GLN A 273 -20.23 -26.69 41.76
CA GLN A 273 -19.01 -25.97 41.40
C GLN A 273 -18.40 -26.51 40.10
N ASN A 274 -18.34 -27.83 39.93
CA ASN A 274 -17.84 -28.42 38.69
C ASN A 274 -18.73 -28.05 37.49
N GLU A 275 -20.06 -28.08 37.63
CA GLU A 275 -20.96 -27.70 36.52
C GLU A 275 -20.89 -26.18 36.23
N LYS A 276 -20.75 -25.32 37.25
CA LYS A 276 -20.46 -23.89 37.08
C LYS A 276 -19.15 -23.67 36.31
N ARG A 277 -18.09 -24.41 36.64
CA ARG A 277 -16.81 -24.39 35.89
C ARG A 277 -17.00 -24.81 34.42
N MET A 278 -17.74 -25.88 34.18
CA MET A 278 -18.02 -26.35 32.81
C MET A 278 -18.86 -25.35 32.00
N LEU A 279 -19.77 -24.62 32.67
CA LEU A 279 -20.54 -23.54 32.05
C LEU A 279 -19.63 -22.37 31.65
N GLN A 280 -18.74 -21.91 32.56
CA GLN A 280 -17.72 -20.89 32.25
C GLN A 280 -16.89 -21.28 31.03
N GLU A 281 -16.40 -22.53 30.97
CA GLU A 281 -15.63 -23.04 29.83
C GLU A 281 -16.43 -23.09 28.52
N ALA A 282 -17.72 -23.45 28.59
CA ALA A 282 -18.58 -23.47 27.42
C ALA A 282 -18.81 -22.06 26.85
N VAL A 283 -19.00 -21.06 27.72
CA VAL A 283 -19.17 -19.66 27.33
C VAL A 283 -17.86 -19.09 26.78
N ASP A 284 -16.73 -19.39 27.40
CA ASP A 284 -15.42 -18.97 26.90
C ASP A 284 -15.15 -19.52 25.49
N ALA A 285 -15.49 -20.79 25.25
CA ALA A 285 -15.38 -21.39 23.92
C ALA A 285 -16.33 -20.76 22.88
N LEU A 286 -17.52 -20.33 23.29
CA LEU A 286 -18.47 -19.62 22.42
C LEU A 286 -17.91 -18.25 21.99
N ILE A 287 -17.30 -17.51 22.91
CA ILE A 287 -16.75 -16.17 22.66
C ILE A 287 -15.41 -16.27 21.91
N ASP A 288 -14.40 -16.95 22.47
CA ASP A 288 -13.07 -17.13 21.86
C ASP A 288 -12.48 -18.52 22.12
N ASN A 289 -12.81 -19.46 21.22
CA ASN A 289 -12.36 -20.85 21.32
C ASN A 289 -10.83 -20.97 21.23
N GLY A 290 -10.22 -21.70 22.17
CA GLY A 290 -8.76 -21.89 22.23
C GLY A 290 -7.99 -20.73 22.86
N ARG A 291 -8.66 -19.67 23.35
CA ARG A 291 -8.00 -18.63 24.16
C ARG A 291 -7.56 -19.18 25.52
N ARG A 292 -8.33 -20.11 26.08
CA ARG A 292 -7.96 -20.91 27.25
C ARG A 292 -7.91 -22.38 26.86
N GLY A 293 -6.78 -23.02 27.15
CA GLY A 293 -6.60 -24.45 26.99
C GLY A 293 -6.77 -24.93 25.54
N ARG A 294 -7.07 -26.23 25.39
CA ARG A 294 -7.23 -26.86 24.08
C ARG A 294 -8.55 -26.43 23.43
N PRO A 295 -8.55 -26.04 22.13
CA PRO A 295 -9.77 -25.66 21.45
C PRO A 295 -10.76 -26.81 21.38
N VAL A 296 -12.04 -26.49 21.54
CA VAL A 296 -13.13 -27.44 21.35
C VAL A 296 -13.19 -27.81 19.87
N ALA A 297 -13.06 -29.11 19.58
CA ALA A 297 -13.09 -29.65 18.24
C ALA A 297 -14.48 -30.21 17.89
N GLY A 298 -14.88 -30.06 16.62
CA GLY A 298 -16.07 -30.71 16.07
C GLY A 298 -15.80 -32.17 15.66
N PRO A 299 -16.78 -32.83 15.02
CA PRO A 299 -16.69 -34.25 14.63
C PRO A 299 -15.51 -34.60 13.71
N GLY A 300 -15.04 -33.65 12.89
CA GLY A 300 -13.86 -33.80 12.03
C GLY A 300 -12.52 -33.46 12.69
N ASN A 301 -12.46 -33.43 14.02
CA ASN A 301 -11.29 -33.02 14.82
C ASN A 301 -10.75 -31.60 14.51
N ARG A 302 -11.51 -30.80 13.74
CA ARG A 302 -11.21 -29.39 13.48
C ARG A 302 -11.72 -28.51 14.63
N PRO A 303 -10.97 -27.48 15.06
CA PRO A 303 -11.48 -26.48 15.99
C PRO A 303 -12.77 -25.81 15.48
N LEU A 304 -13.76 -25.66 16.35
CA LEU A 304 -14.98 -24.92 16.04
C LEU A 304 -14.70 -23.41 15.96
N LYS A 305 -15.27 -22.74 14.95
CA LYS A 305 -15.17 -21.28 14.80
C LYS A 305 -16.11 -20.58 15.79
N SER A 306 -15.54 -19.79 16.69
CA SER A 306 -16.26 -18.95 17.67
C SER A 306 -16.61 -17.56 17.14
N LEU A 307 -17.30 -16.75 17.94
CA LEU A 307 -17.65 -15.36 17.59
C LEU A 307 -16.41 -14.50 17.25
N SER A 308 -15.35 -14.62 18.05
CA SER A 308 -14.08 -13.92 17.79
C SER A 308 -13.46 -14.31 16.44
N HIS A 309 -13.54 -15.58 16.05
CA HIS A 309 -13.03 -16.07 14.76
C HIS A 309 -13.80 -15.51 13.55
N MET A 310 -15.07 -15.16 13.72
CA MET A 310 -15.84 -14.51 12.65
C MET A 310 -15.42 -13.06 12.41
N LEU A 311 -14.81 -12.41 13.42
CA LEU A 311 -14.36 -11.03 13.32
C LEU A 311 -12.87 -10.95 12.92
N LYS A 312 -12.02 -11.80 13.51
CA LYS A 312 -10.56 -11.75 13.36
C LYS A 312 -10.04 -12.54 12.15
N GLY A 313 -8.85 -12.17 11.68
CA GLY A 313 -8.10 -12.91 10.65
C GLY A 313 -8.49 -12.54 9.21
N LYS A 314 -7.84 -13.18 8.23
CA LYS A 314 -8.06 -12.90 6.79
C LYS A 314 -9.48 -13.24 6.33
N GLN A 315 -10.07 -14.32 6.86
CA GLN A 315 -11.46 -14.72 6.60
C GLN A 315 -12.47 -14.02 7.54
N GLY A 316 -12.02 -13.11 8.39
CA GLY A 316 -12.89 -12.35 9.30
C GLY A 316 -13.70 -11.29 8.56
N ARG A 317 -14.82 -10.87 9.15
CA ARG A 317 -15.76 -9.91 8.54
C ARG A 317 -15.10 -8.59 8.12
N PHE A 318 -14.23 -8.02 8.95
CA PHE A 318 -13.56 -6.74 8.66
C PHE A 318 -12.74 -6.78 7.35
N ARG A 319 -12.08 -7.90 7.05
CA ARG A 319 -11.20 -8.00 5.88
C ARG A 319 -11.89 -8.61 4.66
N GLN A 320 -12.56 -9.74 4.83
CA GLN A 320 -13.09 -10.50 3.69
C GLN A 320 -14.38 -9.91 3.13
N ASN A 321 -15.26 -9.35 3.95
CA ASN A 321 -16.63 -9.01 3.55
C ASN A 321 -16.91 -7.50 3.54
N LEU A 322 -16.21 -6.75 4.41
CA LEU A 322 -16.42 -5.30 4.51
C LEU A 322 -15.53 -4.53 3.52
N LEU A 323 -14.25 -4.90 3.41
CA LEU A 323 -13.30 -4.28 2.49
C LEU A 323 -13.20 -4.98 1.14
N GLY A 324 -13.25 -6.31 1.12
CA GLY A 324 -13.38 -7.11 -0.11
C GLY A 324 -14.85 -7.45 -0.37
N LYS A 325 -15.34 -7.23 -1.60
CA LYS A 325 -16.68 -7.64 -2.02
C LYS A 325 -16.63 -8.21 -3.43
N ARG A 326 -17.52 -9.17 -3.70
CA ARG A 326 -17.82 -9.58 -5.07
C ARG A 326 -18.78 -8.55 -5.66
N VAL A 327 -18.59 -8.25 -6.94
CA VAL A 327 -19.38 -7.26 -7.68
C VAL A 327 -20.08 -7.94 -8.86
N ASP A 328 -21.30 -7.51 -9.16
CA ASP A 328 -22.17 -8.22 -10.11
C ASP A 328 -21.86 -7.87 -11.57
N TYR A 329 -21.75 -6.58 -11.90
CA TYR A 329 -21.49 -6.06 -13.25
C TYR A 329 -20.00 -6.12 -13.60
N SER A 330 -19.46 -7.34 -13.61
CA SER A 330 -18.05 -7.60 -13.89
C SER A 330 -17.83 -8.84 -14.73
N GLY A 331 -16.73 -8.83 -15.49
CA GLY A 331 -16.27 -9.95 -16.30
C GLY A 331 -14.76 -10.12 -16.19
N ARG A 332 -14.23 -11.22 -16.73
CA ARG A 332 -12.79 -11.44 -16.89
C ARG A 332 -12.53 -12.19 -18.19
N SER A 333 -11.51 -11.79 -18.93
CA SER A 333 -10.99 -12.55 -20.06
C SER A 333 -9.49 -12.37 -20.20
N VAL A 334 -8.89 -13.18 -21.07
CA VAL A 334 -7.51 -13.03 -21.54
C VAL A 334 -7.41 -11.75 -22.37
N ILE A 335 -6.29 -11.05 -22.24
CA ILE A 335 -5.98 -9.88 -23.07
C ILE A 335 -5.15 -10.27 -24.30
N ASP A 336 -5.38 -9.55 -25.39
CA ASP A 336 -4.65 -9.66 -26.64
C ASP A 336 -4.33 -8.23 -27.13
N VAL A 337 -3.35 -8.09 -28.01
CA VAL A 337 -2.90 -6.78 -28.50
C VAL A 337 -3.92 -6.19 -29.47
N GLY A 338 -4.21 -4.90 -29.32
CA GLY A 338 -5.06 -4.12 -30.22
C GLY A 338 -4.32 -2.90 -30.77
N PRO A 339 -3.42 -3.06 -31.77
CA PRO A 339 -2.55 -1.98 -32.22
C PRO A 339 -3.32 -0.84 -32.91
N SER A 340 -4.43 -1.15 -33.58
CA SER A 340 -5.29 -0.17 -34.28
C SER A 340 -6.22 0.62 -33.36
N LEU A 341 -6.28 0.29 -32.07
CA LEU A 341 -7.08 1.03 -31.10
C LEU A 341 -6.44 2.39 -30.80
N LYS A 342 -7.26 3.37 -30.46
CA LYS A 342 -6.79 4.64 -29.88
C LYS A 342 -6.45 4.45 -28.40
N MET A 343 -5.64 5.34 -27.86
CA MET A 343 -5.21 5.28 -26.45
C MET A 343 -6.37 5.25 -25.43
N ASN A 344 -7.51 5.87 -25.74
CA ASN A 344 -8.70 5.89 -24.87
C ASN A 344 -9.65 4.69 -25.08
N GLN A 345 -9.38 3.81 -26.04
CA GLN A 345 -10.28 2.72 -26.44
C GLN A 345 -9.78 1.35 -26.00
N MET A 346 -10.72 0.42 -25.84
CA MET A 346 -10.44 -1.01 -25.60
C MET A 346 -11.38 -1.90 -26.43
N GLY A 347 -10.95 -3.08 -26.86
CA GLY A 347 -11.80 -4.00 -27.62
C GLY A 347 -12.55 -5.00 -26.74
N LEU A 348 -13.88 -4.90 -26.68
CA LEU A 348 -14.76 -5.69 -25.82
C LEU A 348 -15.43 -6.83 -26.62
N PRO A 349 -15.26 -8.10 -26.22
CA PRO A 349 -15.92 -9.21 -26.89
C PRO A 349 -17.45 -9.10 -26.84
N VAL A 350 -18.10 -9.26 -28.00
CA VAL A 350 -19.57 -9.17 -28.13
C VAL A 350 -20.32 -10.06 -27.11
N PRO A 351 -19.96 -11.33 -26.88
CA PRO A 351 -20.68 -12.16 -25.89
C PRO A 351 -20.57 -11.63 -24.46
N MET A 352 -19.46 -10.97 -24.13
CA MET A 352 -19.25 -10.37 -22.81
C MET A 352 -20.04 -9.07 -22.69
N ALA A 353 -20.02 -8.22 -23.72
CA ALA A 353 -20.78 -6.97 -23.77
C ALA A 353 -22.29 -7.21 -23.60
N MET A 354 -22.85 -8.21 -24.27
CA MET A 354 -24.27 -8.57 -24.17
C MET A 354 -24.71 -8.89 -22.73
N GLU A 355 -23.87 -9.56 -21.94
CA GLU A 355 -24.22 -9.93 -20.57
C GLU A 355 -23.95 -8.78 -19.59
N LEU A 356 -22.86 -8.04 -19.75
CA LEU A 356 -22.53 -6.88 -18.90
C LEU A 356 -23.55 -5.74 -19.04
N PHE A 357 -23.97 -5.45 -20.27
CA PHE A 357 -24.90 -4.35 -20.57
C PHE A 357 -26.36 -4.80 -20.70
N LYS A 358 -26.66 -6.06 -20.35
CA LYS A 358 -27.99 -6.67 -20.44
C LYS A 358 -29.16 -5.79 -19.98
N PRO A 359 -29.15 -5.14 -18.79
CA PRO A 359 -30.28 -4.32 -18.36
C PRO A 359 -30.48 -3.07 -19.23
N PHE A 360 -29.40 -2.48 -19.73
CA PHE A 360 -29.45 -1.29 -20.60
C PHE A 360 -30.00 -1.64 -21.98
N ILE A 361 -29.55 -2.77 -22.55
CA ILE A 361 -30.08 -3.30 -23.81
C ILE A 361 -31.58 -3.59 -23.68
N MET A 362 -32.01 -4.21 -22.57
CA MET A 362 -33.43 -4.49 -22.33
C MET A 362 -34.27 -3.21 -22.24
N LYS A 363 -33.74 -2.15 -21.62
CA LYS A 363 -34.40 -0.85 -21.53
C LYS A 363 -34.57 -0.22 -22.92
N GLU A 364 -33.53 -0.20 -23.74
CA GLU A 364 -33.56 0.37 -25.09
C GLU A 364 -34.47 -0.42 -26.04
N LEU A 365 -34.44 -1.76 -26.00
CA LEU A 365 -35.33 -2.61 -26.80
C LEU A 365 -36.81 -2.33 -26.52
N VAL A 366 -37.18 -2.12 -25.24
CA VAL A 366 -38.56 -1.77 -24.86
C VAL A 366 -38.88 -0.32 -25.22
N GLY A 367 -37.96 0.61 -24.96
CA GLY A 367 -38.13 2.04 -25.26
C GLY A 367 -38.36 2.33 -26.74
N ARG A 368 -37.71 1.56 -27.64
CA ARG A 368 -37.86 1.66 -29.09
C ARG A 368 -39.03 0.88 -29.67
N GLY A 369 -39.77 0.14 -28.85
CA GLY A 369 -40.85 -0.73 -29.30
C GLY A 369 -40.40 -2.00 -30.04
N LEU A 370 -39.09 -2.32 -30.06
CA LEU A 370 -38.56 -3.57 -30.62
C LEU A 370 -38.95 -4.79 -29.78
N ALA A 371 -39.21 -4.59 -28.48
CA ALA A 371 -39.76 -5.59 -27.59
C ALA A 371 -41.00 -5.07 -26.85
N SER A 372 -42.04 -5.90 -26.75
CA SER A 372 -43.31 -5.53 -26.10
C SER A 372 -43.21 -5.43 -24.57
N ASN A 373 -42.29 -6.17 -23.95
CA ASN A 373 -42.06 -6.17 -22.51
C ASN A 373 -40.67 -6.73 -22.17
N ILE A 374 -40.26 -6.57 -20.90
CA ILE A 374 -38.97 -7.01 -20.36
C ILE A 374 -38.70 -8.50 -20.59
N LYS A 375 -39.73 -9.37 -20.49
CA LYS A 375 -39.58 -10.82 -20.72
C LYS A 375 -39.30 -11.12 -22.19
N ASN A 376 -39.96 -10.42 -23.10
CA ASN A 376 -39.72 -10.52 -24.54
C ASN A 376 -38.30 -10.01 -24.88
N ALA A 377 -37.92 -8.84 -24.37
CA ALA A 377 -36.57 -8.29 -24.54
C ALA A 377 -35.48 -9.27 -24.06
N LYS A 378 -35.65 -9.87 -22.87
CA LYS A 378 -34.75 -10.89 -22.36
C LYS A 378 -34.65 -12.09 -23.29
N ARG A 379 -35.78 -12.56 -23.83
CA ARG A 379 -35.82 -13.69 -24.75
C ARG A 379 -35.10 -13.40 -26.07
N LYS A 380 -35.22 -12.18 -26.60
CA LYS A 380 -34.49 -11.71 -27.79
C LYS A 380 -32.97 -11.71 -27.55
N ILE A 381 -32.53 -11.17 -26.42
CA ILE A 381 -31.11 -11.15 -26.03
C ILE A 381 -30.56 -12.58 -25.86
N ASP A 382 -31.30 -13.45 -25.17
CA ASP A 382 -30.86 -14.84 -24.96
C ASP A 382 -30.82 -15.64 -26.28
N ARG A 383 -31.64 -15.28 -27.28
CA ARG A 383 -31.62 -15.84 -28.65
C ARG A 383 -30.59 -15.21 -29.57
N LYS A 384 -30.08 -14.02 -29.23
CA LYS A 384 -29.16 -13.20 -30.03
C LYS A 384 -29.74 -12.80 -31.39
N ASP A 385 -30.98 -12.31 -31.37
CA ASP A 385 -31.63 -11.76 -32.56
C ASP A 385 -30.83 -10.55 -33.12
N ASP A 386 -30.89 -10.32 -34.43
CA ASP A 386 -30.04 -9.34 -35.13
C ASP A 386 -30.27 -7.88 -34.65
N ASP A 387 -31.50 -7.54 -34.27
CA ASP A 387 -31.88 -6.23 -33.75
C ASP A 387 -31.22 -5.87 -32.41
N VAL A 388 -30.65 -6.86 -31.70
CA VAL A 388 -29.94 -6.65 -30.44
C VAL A 388 -28.55 -6.05 -30.65
N TYR A 389 -27.89 -6.36 -31.78
CA TYR A 389 -26.52 -5.90 -32.03
C TYR A 389 -26.45 -4.39 -32.29
N ASP A 390 -27.38 -3.86 -33.07
CA ASP A 390 -27.49 -2.42 -33.33
C ASP A 390 -27.75 -1.63 -32.04
N VAL A 391 -28.64 -2.14 -31.20
CA VAL A 391 -28.94 -1.55 -29.88
C VAL A 391 -27.73 -1.65 -28.95
N LEU A 392 -27.00 -2.77 -28.98
CA LEU A 392 -25.80 -2.95 -28.17
C LEU A 392 -24.73 -1.92 -28.52
N GLU A 393 -24.47 -1.68 -29.81
CA GLU A 393 -23.48 -0.70 -30.26
C GLU A 393 -23.82 0.72 -29.80
N GLU A 394 -25.09 1.08 -29.78
CA GLU A 394 -25.52 2.39 -29.28
C GLU A 394 -25.44 2.49 -27.75
N VAL A 395 -25.80 1.44 -27.02
CA VAL A 395 -25.75 1.40 -25.55
C VAL A 395 -24.32 1.54 -25.02
N ILE A 396 -23.34 0.93 -25.68
CA ILE A 396 -21.94 1.01 -25.26
C ILE A 396 -21.27 2.33 -25.66
N LYS A 397 -21.85 3.04 -26.64
CA LYS A 397 -21.30 4.30 -27.13
C LYS A 397 -21.30 5.32 -25.99
N GLU A 398 -20.15 5.95 -25.77
CA GLU A 398 -19.95 6.89 -24.67
C GLU A 398 -20.19 6.32 -23.25
N HIS A 399 -20.23 4.99 -23.09
CA HIS A 399 -20.33 4.35 -21.79
C HIS A 399 -18.97 3.77 -21.38
N PRO A 400 -18.17 4.47 -20.55
CA PRO A 400 -16.85 4.00 -20.18
C PRO A 400 -16.92 2.70 -19.37
N VAL A 401 -15.86 1.91 -19.43
CA VAL A 401 -15.66 0.69 -18.65
C VAL A 401 -14.32 0.75 -17.91
N LEU A 402 -14.22 0.11 -16.75
CA LEU A 402 -13.00 0.06 -15.97
C LEU A 402 -12.29 -1.27 -16.18
N LEU A 403 -11.02 -1.24 -16.59
CA LEU A 403 -10.16 -2.41 -16.66
C LEU A 403 -9.21 -2.47 -15.47
N ASN A 404 -9.10 -3.64 -14.86
CA ASN A 404 -8.28 -3.90 -13.67
C ASN A 404 -7.42 -5.16 -13.85
N ARG A 405 -6.13 -5.07 -13.52
CA ARG A 405 -5.22 -6.22 -13.46
C ARG A 405 -4.87 -6.57 -12.01
N ALA A 406 -4.88 -7.88 -11.71
CA ALA A 406 -4.40 -8.40 -10.44
C ALA A 406 -2.94 -8.87 -10.58
N PRO A 407 -2.04 -8.53 -9.65
CA PRO A 407 -2.22 -7.67 -8.48
C PRO A 407 -2.18 -6.16 -8.81
N THR A 408 -3.06 -5.38 -8.19
CA THR A 408 -3.06 -3.91 -8.32
C THR A 408 -2.06 -3.29 -7.34
N LEU A 409 -0.89 -2.86 -7.81
CA LEU A 409 0.18 -2.29 -6.98
C LEU A 409 0.03 -0.77 -6.76
N HIS A 410 -0.47 -0.05 -7.76
CA HIS A 410 -0.68 1.39 -7.76
C HIS A 410 -1.98 1.75 -8.48
N ARG A 411 -2.40 3.01 -8.39
CA ARG A 411 -3.65 3.50 -8.99
C ARG A 411 -3.79 3.26 -10.51
N LEU A 412 -2.69 3.32 -11.27
CA LEU A 412 -2.72 3.10 -12.74
C LEU A 412 -3.05 1.65 -13.13
N GLY A 413 -3.12 0.71 -12.19
CA GLY A 413 -3.59 -0.65 -12.44
C GLY A 413 -5.11 -0.75 -12.61
N ILE A 414 -5.83 0.37 -12.50
CA ILE A 414 -7.25 0.51 -12.84
C ILE A 414 -7.42 1.78 -13.67
N GLN A 415 -7.88 1.64 -14.91
CA GLN A 415 -8.11 2.76 -15.83
C GLN A 415 -9.45 2.59 -16.53
N ALA A 416 -10.01 3.71 -16.97
CA ALA A 416 -11.21 3.77 -17.77
C ALA A 416 -10.88 3.80 -19.26
N PHE A 417 -11.70 3.11 -20.04
CA PHE A 417 -11.61 3.04 -21.49
C PHE A 417 -13.01 3.10 -22.11
N GLU A 418 -13.09 3.54 -23.35
CA GLU A 418 -14.28 3.42 -24.17
C GLU A 418 -14.31 2.05 -24.87
N PRO A 419 -15.37 1.24 -24.68
CA PRO A 419 -15.46 -0.07 -25.28
C PRO A 419 -15.79 0.01 -26.78
N VAL A 420 -15.05 -0.74 -27.59
CA VAL A 420 -15.29 -0.99 -29.01
C VAL A 420 -15.60 -2.47 -29.18
N LEU A 421 -16.67 -2.83 -29.88
CA LEU A 421 -17.01 -4.24 -30.09
C LEU A 421 -15.95 -4.94 -30.94
N VAL A 422 -15.50 -6.10 -30.48
CA VAL A 422 -14.59 -6.97 -31.24
C VAL A 422 -15.13 -8.39 -31.33
N SER A 423 -14.85 -9.05 -32.45
CA SER A 423 -15.11 -10.48 -32.63
C SER A 423 -14.18 -11.31 -31.75
N GLY A 424 -14.67 -12.43 -31.23
CA GLY A 424 -13.89 -13.38 -30.44
C GLY A 424 -14.26 -13.39 -28.96
N LYS A 425 -13.31 -13.81 -28.12
CA LYS A 425 -13.49 -13.94 -26.66
C LYS A 425 -12.42 -13.20 -25.84
N ALA A 426 -11.31 -12.81 -26.45
CA ALA A 426 -10.23 -12.07 -25.80
C ALA A 426 -10.47 -10.56 -25.87
N MET A 427 -10.14 -9.84 -24.81
CA MET A 427 -10.20 -8.38 -24.80
C MET A 427 -8.99 -7.81 -25.52
N ARG A 428 -9.16 -6.76 -26.32
CA ARG A 428 -8.05 -6.07 -26.99
C ARG A 428 -7.60 -4.89 -26.15
N LEU A 429 -6.31 -4.83 -25.82
CA LEU A 429 -5.71 -3.75 -25.05
C LEU A 429 -4.75 -2.94 -25.91
N HIS A 430 -4.70 -1.63 -25.66
CA HIS A 430 -3.75 -0.73 -26.29
C HIS A 430 -2.31 -1.00 -25.79
N PRO A 431 -1.30 -1.12 -26.68
CA PRO A 431 0.06 -1.52 -26.29
C PRO A 431 0.76 -0.54 -25.34
N LEU A 432 0.51 0.77 -25.45
CA LEU A 432 1.10 1.76 -24.52
C LEU A 432 0.53 1.67 -23.09
N ALA A 433 -0.61 1.01 -22.88
CA ALA A 433 -1.16 0.82 -21.55
C ALA A 433 -0.48 -0.34 -20.79
N CYS A 434 0.26 -1.21 -21.48
CA CYS A 434 0.86 -2.40 -20.90
C CYS A 434 1.88 -2.07 -19.80
N GLU A 435 2.67 -1.00 -19.94
CA GLU A 435 3.63 -0.57 -18.93
C GLU A 435 2.93 -0.16 -17.63
N ALA A 436 1.87 0.64 -17.74
CA ALA A 436 1.04 1.03 -16.60
C ALA A 436 0.37 -0.17 -15.92
N TYR A 437 -0.11 -1.17 -16.67
CA TYR A 437 -0.66 -2.39 -16.08
C TYR A 437 0.41 -3.39 -15.63
N ASN A 438 1.68 -3.20 -16.01
CA ASN A 438 2.76 -4.19 -15.91
C ASN A 438 2.36 -5.54 -16.57
N ALA A 439 1.62 -5.49 -17.68
CA ALA A 439 0.99 -6.63 -18.34
C ALA A 439 1.71 -7.02 -19.63
N ASP A 440 1.64 -8.31 -19.96
CA ASP A 440 2.08 -8.90 -21.22
C ASP A 440 0.98 -9.74 -21.88
N PHE A 441 1.24 -10.24 -23.07
CA PHE A 441 0.25 -10.95 -23.91
C PHE A 441 0.51 -12.46 -23.98
N ASP A 442 0.96 -13.08 -22.90
CA ASP A 442 1.32 -14.52 -22.84
C ASP A 442 0.25 -15.42 -22.19
N GLY A 443 -0.90 -14.84 -21.81
CA GLY A 443 -1.98 -15.53 -21.10
C GLY A 443 -2.60 -14.72 -19.96
N ASP A 444 -2.07 -13.52 -19.71
CA ASP A 444 -2.56 -12.57 -18.72
C ASP A 444 -4.05 -12.26 -18.88
N GLN A 445 -4.71 -12.04 -17.74
CA GLN A 445 -6.15 -11.80 -17.67
C GLN A 445 -6.45 -10.50 -16.94
N MET A 446 -7.43 -9.76 -17.46
CA MET A 446 -7.94 -8.54 -16.83
C MET A 446 -9.42 -8.68 -16.48
N ALA A 447 -9.81 -8.03 -15.39
CA ALA A 447 -11.20 -7.89 -15.01
C ALA A 447 -11.77 -6.58 -15.56
N ILE A 448 -13.01 -6.62 -16.03
CA ILE A 448 -13.76 -5.46 -16.51
C ILE A 448 -14.91 -5.16 -15.55
N HIS A 449 -15.18 -3.88 -15.27
CA HIS A 449 -16.29 -3.41 -14.45
C HIS A 449 -17.06 -2.29 -15.16
N VAL A 450 -18.39 -2.30 -15.04
CA VAL A 450 -19.26 -1.30 -15.68
C VAL A 450 -19.76 -0.28 -14.64
N PRO A 451 -19.41 1.01 -14.75
CA PRO A 451 -19.94 2.07 -13.88
C PRO A 451 -21.42 2.32 -14.20
N LEU A 452 -22.30 2.29 -13.18
CA LEU A 452 -23.74 2.33 -13.41
C LEU A 452 -24.37 3.72 -13.30
N SER A 453 -23.92 4.56 -12.35
CA SER A 453 -24.51 5.88 -12.15
C SER A 453 -23.85 6.92 -13.06
N ASN A 454 -24.58 8.01 -13.35
CA ASN A 454 -24.07 9.10 -14.19
C ASN A 454 -22.82 9.75 -13.56
N GLU A 455 -22.80 9.88 -12.23
CA GLU A 455 -21.64 10.40 -11.49
C GLU A 455 -20.43 9.47 -11.66
N ALA A 456 -20.63 8.15 -11.55
CA ALA A 456 -19.55 7.17 -11.73
C ALA A 456 -19.03 7.14 -13.18
N GLN A 457 -19.90 7.33 -14.17
CA GLN A 457 -19.50 7.46 -15.57
C GLN A 457 -18.71 8.76 -15.82
N ALA A 458 -19.15 9.87 -15.23
CA ALA A 458 -18.43 11.14 -15.30
C ALA A 458 -17.06 11.06 -14.61
N GLU A 459 -16.97 10.45 -13.43
CA GLU A 459 -15.70 10.20 -12.73
C GLU A 459 -14.77 9.32 -13.59
N ALA A 460 -15.29 8.24 -14.18
CA ALA A 460 -14.51 7.37 -15.05
C ALA A 460 -13.94 8.15 -16.25
N ARG A 461 -14.76 8.98 -16.91
CA ARG A 461 -14.35 9.76 -18.09
C ARG A 461 -13.38 10.90 -17.76
N LEU A 462 -13.62 11.66 -16.69
CA LEU A 462 -12.82 12.85 -16.38
C LEU A 462 -11.52 12.50 -15.65
N LEU A 463 -11.59 11.57 -14.68
CA LEU A 463 -10.49 11.30 -13.75
C LEU A 463 -9.71 10.04 -14.11
N MET A 464 -10.36 9.02 -14.68
CA MET A 464 -9.76 7.68 -14.83
C MET A 464 -9.43 7.30 -16.27
N LEU A 465 -9.76 8.12 -17.27
CA LEU A 465 -9.53 7.80 -18.67
C LEU A 465 -8.04 7.61 -18.96
N ALA A 466 -7.68 6.50 -19.59
CA ALA A 466 -6.28 6.13 -19.83
C ALA A 466 -5.48 7.20 -20.59
N ALA A 467 -6.13 7.94 -21.50
CA ALA A 467 -5.50 9.03 -22.26
C ALA A 467 -5.04 10.21 -21.37
N HIS A 468 -5.60 10.38 -20.17
CA HIS A 468 -5.18 11.42 -19.22
C HIS A 468 -3.99 10.97 -18.36
N HIS A 469 -3.74 9.67 -18.26
CA HIS A 469 -2.73 9.10 -17.35
C HIS A 469 -1.37 8.94 -18.03
N ILE A 470 -0.80 10.08 -18.44
CA ILE A 470 0.49 10.12 -19.14
C ILE A 470 1.67 10.07 -18.16
N LEU A 471 1.53 10.65 -16.97
CA LEU A 471 2.60 10.73 -15.97
C LEU A 471 2.46 9.67 -14.87
N ALA A 472 3.59 9.16 -14.40
CA ALA A 472 3.66 8.28 -13.25
C ALA A 472 3.51 9.08 -11.94
N PRO A 473 2.62 8.67 -11.00
CA PRO A 473 2.44 9.37 -9.73
C PRO A 473 3.66 9.38 -8.80
N LYS A 474 4.65 8.50 -9.02
CA LYS A 474 5.81 8.32 -8.14
C LYS A 474 6.86 9.42 -8.30
N ASP A 475 7.10 9.86 -9.54
CA ASP A 475 8.22 10.73 -9.95
C ASP A 475 7.79 11.82 -10.97
N GLY A 476 6.59 11.72 -11.55
CA GLY A 476 6.09 12.67 -12.55
C GLY A 476 6.71 12.52 -13.93
N LYS A 477 7.41 11.41 -14.20
CA LYS A 477 7.93 11.07 -15.53
C LYS A 477 6.83 10.40 -16.39
N PRO A 478 6.90 10.47 -17.73
CA PRO A 478 5.96 9.76 -18.58
C PRO A 478 5.98 8.24 -18.34
N VAL A 479 4.81 7.63 -18.14
CA VAL A 479 4.65 6.16 -17.96
C VAL A 479 4.26 5.45 -19.25
N VAL A 480 3.77 6.20 -20.24
CA VAL A 480 3.27 5.69 -21.51
C VAL A 480 4.33 5.78 -22.60
N THR A 481 5.55 5.35 -22.26
CA THR A 481 6.67 5.42 -23.20
C THR A 481 6.59 4.29 -24.23
N PRO A 482 6.91 4.56 -25.51
CA PRO A 482 7.06 3.50 -26.49
C PRO A 482 8.12 2.52 -26.02
N SER A 483 7.84 1.22 -26.18
CA SER A 483 8.75 0.13 -25.85
C SER A 483 8.84 -0.88 -27.00
N GLN A 484 9.87 -1.74 -26.96
CA GLN A 484 10.07 -2.84 -27.90
C GLN A 484 10.01 -2.38 -29.37
N ASP A 485 9.10 -2.94 -30.16
CA ASP A 485 8.99 -2.74 -31.60
C ASP A 485 8.77 -1.28 -31.99
N MET A 486 8.06 -0.50 -31.15
CA MET A 486 7.85 0.92 -31.40
C MET A 486 9.17 1.69 -31.31
N VAL A 487 10.03 1.36 -30.34
CA VAL A 487 11.35 1.97 -30.18
C VAL A 487 12.25 1.56 -31.34
N ILE A 488 12.27 0.27 -31.68
CA ILE A 488 13.09 -0.27 -32.77
C ILE A 488 12.73 0.40 -34.11
N GLY A 489 11.44 0.56 -34.40
CA GLY A 489 11.00 1.21 -35.62
C GLY A 489 11.39 2.67 -35.71
N ASN A 490 11.31 3.42 -34.61
CA ASN A 490 11.74 4.82 -34.56
C ASN A 490 13.27 4.96 -34.56
N TYR A 491 13.98 4.05 -33.91
CA TYR A 491 15.44 3.97 -33.94
C TYR A 491 15.93 3.76 -35.37
N TRP A 492 15.44 2.70 -36.04
CA TRP A 492 15.79 2.39 -37.42
C TRP A 492 15.41 3.54 -38.37
N LEU A 493 14.22 4.12 -38.21
CA LEU A 493 13.79 5.28 -39.01
C LEU A 493 14.76 6.46 -38.92
N THR A 494 15.40 6.67 -37.77
CA THR A 494 16.28 7.84 -37.54
C THR A 494 17.76 7.55 -37.68
N MET A 495 18.14 6.32 -38.06
CA MET A 495 19.51 5.98 -38.41
C MET A 495 19.98 6.74 -39.65
N GLU A 496 21.29 7.01 -39.68
CA GLU A 496 21.96 7.61 -40.82
C GLU A 496 23.01 6.65 -41.37
N SER A 497 23.11 6.60 -42.69
CA SER A 497 24.11 5.81 -43.40
C SER A 497 24.82 6.71 -44.41
N ALA A 498 26.14 6.55 -44.53
CA ALA A 498 26.92 7.18 -45.58
C ALA A 498 26.92 6.31 -46.86
N GLU A 499 27.12 6.94 -48.02
CA GLU A 499 27.28 6.28 -49.32
C GLU A 499 26.02 5.51 -49.80
N VAL A 500 24.83 6.03 -49.46
CA VAL A 500 23.54 5.45 -49.81
C VAL A 500 22.91 6.16 -51.01
N ALA A 501 22.03 5.46 -51.74
CA ALA A 501 21.33 6.03 -52.91
C ALA A 501 20.63 7.36 -52.57
N GLY A 502 20.86 8.37 -53.42
CA GLY A 502 20.24 9.69 -53.29
C GLY A 502 20.81 10.57 -52.17
N GLU A 503 21.97 10.22 -51.62
CA GLU A 503 22.73 11.09 -50.73
C GLU A 503 23.08 12.42 -51.40
N GLY A 504 22.85 13.53 -50.71
CA GLY A 504 23.07 14.90 -51.20
C GLY A 504 21.97 15.44 -52.11
N MET A 505 20.88 14.70 -52.37
CA MET A 505 19.73 15.25 -53.10
C MET A 505 19.04 16.36 -52.30
N ILE A 506 18.59 17.41 -52.99
CA ILE A 506 17.90 18.55 -52.39
C ILE A 506 16.44 18.55 -52.85
N PHE A 507 15.52 18.62 -51.89
CA PHE A 507 14.08 18.56 -52.10
C PHE A 507 13.40 19.88 -51.74
N ASN A 508 12.28 20.16 -52.42
CA ASN A 508 11.46 21.33 -52.21
C ASN A 508 10.50 21.16 -51.03
N ASP A 509 9.88 19.98 -50.87
CA ASP A 509 8.94 19.70 -49.77
C ASP A 509 8.91 18.20 -49.38
N LEU A 510 8.10 17.88 -48.36
CA LEU A 510 7.90 16.52 -47.87
C LEU A 510 7.23 15.58 -48.89
N ASN A 511 6.39 16.10 -49.78
CA ASN A 511 5.68 15.28 -50.76
C ASN A 511 6.63 14.80 -51.86
N GLU A 512 7.56 15.65 -52.27
CA GLU A 512 8.63 15.29 -53.21
C GLU A 512 9.53 14.20 -52.63
N ILE A 513 9.87 14.29 -51.34
CA ILE A 513 10.62 13.25 -50.62
C ILE A 513 9.83 11.93 -50.61
N ARG A 514 8.53 11.95 -50.30
CA ARG A 514 7.67 10.75 -50.33
C ARG A 514 7.62 10.13 -51.71
N LEU A 515 7.53 10.94 -52.77
CA LEU A 515 7.54 10.47 -54.15
C LEU A 515 8.89 9.85 -54.53
N ALA A 516 10.00 10.49 -54.14
CA ALA A 516 11.34 9.99 -54.38
C ALA A 516 11.59 8.65 -53.65
N LEU A 517 11.13 8.54 -52.40
CA LEU A 517 11.20 7.31 -51.62
C LEU A 517 10.35 6.19 -52.24
N GLN A 518 9.14 6.50 -52.71
CA GLN A 518 8.26 5.52 -53.36
C GLN A 518 8.81 5.02 -54.70
N ASN A 519 9.50 5.88 -55.44
CA ASN A 519 10.18 5.52 -56.70
C ASN A 519 11.55 4.84 -56.48
N GLY A 520 12.06 4.81 -55.24
CA GLY A 520 13.35 4.22 -54.91
C GLY A 520 14.56 5.06 -55.31
N TYR A 521 14.41 6.38 -55.48
CA TYR A 521 15.53 7.29 -55.76
C TYR A 521 16.33 7.67 -54.51
N VAL A 522 15.69 7.58 -53.34
CA VAL A 522 16.30 7.77 -52.02
C VAL A 522 15.90 6.61 -51.13
N GLU A 523 16.74 6.29 -50.15
CA GLU A 523 16.42 5.38 -49.06
C GLU A 523 16.04 6.16 -47.79
N ILE A 524 15.55 5.45 -46.77
CA ILE A 524 15.13 6.06 -45.50
C ILE A 524 16.32 6.70 -44.76
N HIS A 525 17.50 6.08 -44.87
CA HIS A 525 18.73 6.55 -44.20
C HIS A 525 19.55 7.54 -45.03
N SER A 526 19.08 7.90 -46.24
CA SER A 526 19.79 8.83 -47.13
C SER A 526 19.82 10.24 -46.53
N ARG A 527 21.02 10.84 -46.50
CA ARG A 527 21.26 12.22 -46.08
C ARG A 527 20.90 13.18 -47.21
N ILE A 528 19.94 14.07 -46.98
CA ILE A 528 19.31 14.93 -47.98
C ILE A 528 19.23 16.38 -47.51
N GLY A 529 19.09 17.31 -48.45
CA GLY A 529 18.75 18.71 -48.17
C GLY A 529 17.25 18.95 -48.35
N ILE A 530 16.62 19.72 -47.48
CA ILE A 530 15.25 20.22 -47.66
C ILE A 530 15.21 21.73 -47.48
N ARG A 531 14.44 22.43 -48.30
CA ARG A 531 14.24 23.87 -48.12
C ARG A 531 13.54 24.16 -46.79
N ALA A 532 14.17 24.91 -45.89
CA ALA A 532 13.61 25.22 -44.57
C ALA A 532 12.26 25.97 -44.66
N ASN A 533 12.11 26.84 -45.67
CA ASN A 533 10.86 27.58 -45.92
C ASN A 533 9.64 26.70 -46.23
N SER A 534 9.83 25.45 -46.67
CA SER A 534 8.74 24.51 -46.91
C SER A 534 8.00 24.11 -45.61
N MET A 535 8.66 24.30 -44.46
CA MET A 535 8.16 23.99 -43.13
C MET A 535 7.86 25.28 -42.33
N ALA A 536 7.05 26.17 -42.92
CA ALA A 536 6.82 27.53 -42.41
C ALA A 536 6.31 27.63 -40.96
N LYS A 537 5.66 26.58 -40.43
CA LYS A 537 5.15 26.56 -39.05
C LYS A 537 6.20 26.18 -38.00
N LYS A 538 7.34 25.61 -38.42
CA LYS A 538 8.44 25.24 -37.51
C LYS A 538 9.16 26.49 -37.00
N GLN A 539 9.78 26.37 -35.83
CA GLN A 539 10.45 27.46 -35.11
C GLN A 539 11.82 27.81 -35.73
N PHE A 540 11.85 28.19 -37.01
CA PHE A 540 13.04 28.67 -37.68
C PHE A 540 13.13 30.19 -37.64
N THR A 541 14.34 30.71 -37.42
CA THR A 541 14.64 32.14 -37.54
C THR A 541 14.49 32.61 -38.99
N ASP A 542 14.32 33.92 -39.20
CA ASP A 542 14.17 34.47 -40.56
C ASP A 542 15.39 34.18 -41.46
N ASP A 543 16.59 34.08 -40.88
CA ASP A 543 17.80 33.67 -41.60
C ASP A 543 17.76 32.18 -41.98
N GLN A 544 17.43 31.30 -41.02
CA GLN A 544 17.32 29.85 -41.25
C GLN A 544 16.28 29.50 -42.32
N ARG A 545 15.17 30.25 -42.40
CA ARG A 545 14.10 30.00 -43.39
C ARG A 545 14.59 30.07 -44.84
N ASN A 546 15.58 30.92 -45.12
CA ASN A 546 16.14 31.09 -46.46
C ASN A 546 17.25 30.07 -46.79
N LYS A 547 17.59 29.17 -45.85
CA LYS A 547 18.64 28.16 -45.99
C LYS A 547 18.09 26.77 -46.30
N ILE A 548 18.99 25.87 -46.66
CA ILE A 548 18.71 24.45 -46.87
C ILE A 548 19.07 23.70 -45.59
N LEU A 549 18.12 22.98 -45.02
CA LEU A 549 18.32 22.12 -43.86
C LEU A 549 18.85 20.76 -44.31
N VAL A 550 20.00 20.34 -43.79
CA VAL A 550 20.57 19.01 -44.01
C VAL A 550 20.03 18.04 -42.96
N THR A 551 19.40 16.98 -43.42
CA THR A 551 18.71 16.00 -42.57
C THR A 551 18.64 14.64 -43.28
N THR A 552 17.84 13.69 -42.79
CA THR A 552 17.58 12.42 -43.49
C THR A 552 16.12 12.25 -43.82
N VAL A 553 15.82 11.45 -44.84
CA VAL A 553 14.44 11.12 -45.25
C VAL A 553 13.62 10.63 -44.04
N GLY A 554 14.20 9.72 -43.25
CA GLY A 554 13.56 9.18 -42.07
C GLY A 554 13.29 10.21 -40.96
N LYS A 555 14.22 11.14 -40.69
CA LYS A 555 14.02 12.23 -39.72
C LYS A 555 12.95 13.22 -40.17
N VAL A 556 12.84 13.50 -41.47
CA VAL A 556 11.74 14.33 -41.99
C VAL A 556 10.39 13.66 -41.72
N LEU A 557 10.29 12.35 -41.98
CA LEU A 557 9.07 11.57 -41.71
C LEU A 557 8.72 11.50 -40.22
N PHE A 558 9.72 11.42 -39.34
CA PHE A 558 9.51 11.50 -37.90
C PHE A 558 9.03 12.89 -37.45
N ASN A 559 9.55 13.97 -38.04
CA ASN A 559 9.14 15.33 -37.67
C ASN A 559 7.71 15.70 -38.13
N ASP A 560 7.13 14.95 -39.07
CA ASP A 560 5.74 15.10 -39.55
C ASP A 560 4.69 14.68 -38.50
N ILE A 561 5.03 13.76 -37.59
CA ILE A 561 4.09 13.34 -36.54
C ILE A 561 4.03 14.31 -35.35
N LEU A 562 5.09 15.11 -35.16
CA LEU A 562 5.21 16.13 -34.10
C LEU A 562 4.23 17.29 -34.34
N PRO A 563 3.89 18.09 -33.31
CA PRO A 563 3.13 19.31 -33.51
C PRO A 563 3.80 20.24 -34.54
N GLU A 564 2.98 20.94 -35.32
CA GLU A 564 3.45 21.74 -36.47
C GLU A 564 4.41 22.87 -36.05
N ASP A 565 4.21 23.42 -34.85
CA ASP A 565 4.98 24.48 -34.21
C ASP A 565 6.07 23.98 -33.25
N PHE A 566 6.29 22.67 -33.18
CA PHE A 566 7.38 22.09 -32.41
C PHE A 566 8.73 22.27 -33.11
N ILE A 567 9.82 22.32 -32.35
CA ILE A 567 11.19 22.45 -32.86
C ILE A 567 11.50 21.25 -33.79
N TYR A 568 12.21 21.50 -34.90
CA TYR A 568 12.63 20.41 -35.78
C TYR A 568 13.77 19.62 -35.11
N LEU A 569 13.53 18.34 -34.85
CA LEU A 569 14.47 17.45 -34.19
C LEU A 569 15.38 16.80 -35.23
N ASN A 570 16.65 17.23 -35.27
CA ASN A 570 17.65 16.66 -36.16
C ASN A 570 18.69 15.82 -35.40
N ALA A 571 18.99 16.16 -34.15
CA ALA A 571 19.94 15.45 -33.30
C ALA A 571 19.35 15.13 -31.91
N PRO A 572 19.73 13.99 -31.30
CA PRO A 572 19.26 13.58 -29.97
C PRO A 572 20.00 14.35 -28.86
N THR A 573 19.79 15.67 -28.78
CA THR A 573 20.44 16.56 -27.80
C THR A 573 19.41 17.42 -27.08
N ASN A 574 19.69 17.75 -25.81
CA ASN A 574 18.81 18.62 -25.02
C ASN A 574 18.67 20.03 -25.62
N THR A 575 19.73 20.55 -26.22
CA THR A 575 19.71 21.85 -26.92
C THR A 575 18.74 21.84 -28.11
N ASN A 576 18.72 20.77 -28.91
CA ASN A 576 17.76 20.64 -30.00
C ASN A 576 16.32 20.44 -29.49
N LEU A 577 16.14 19.75 -28.36
CA LEU A 577 14.82 19.45 -27.82
C LEU A 577 14.14 20.66 -27.17
N VAL A 578 14.90 21.47 -26.43
CA VAL A 578 14.36 22.54 -25.58
C VAL A 578 14.49 23.92 -26.23
N ASP A 579 15.65 24.24 -26.81
CA ASP A 579 16.00 25.60 -27.20
C ASP A 579 15.68 25.90 -28.67
N LYS A 580 16.44 25.30 -29.60
CA LYS A 580 16.31 25.53 -31.04
C LYS A 580 16.97 24.43 -31.86
N THR A 581 16.57 24.29 -33.13
CA THR A 581 17.32 23.48 -34.10
C THR A 581 18.71 24.12 -34.31
N PRO A 582 19.82 23.39 -34.09
CA PRO A 582 21.16 23.95 -34.22
C PRO A 582 21.44 24.53 -35.61
N ASP A 583 22.08 25.70 -35.64
CA ASP A 583 22.41 26.42 -36.87
C ASP A 583 23.41 25.63 -37.75
N GLU A 584 24.15 24.69 -37.16
CA GLU A 584 25.13 23.88 -37.89
C GLU A 584 24.54 22.97 -38.97
N TYR A 585 23.23 22.68 -38.92
CA TYR A 585 22.55 21.83 -39.91
C TYR A 585 22.00 22.60 -41.11
N PHE A 586 22.19 23.92 -41.16
CA PHE A 586 21.74 24.75 -42.27
C PHE A 586 22.92 25.11 -43.17
N LEU A 587 22.77 24.88 -44.47
CA LEU A 587 23.76 25.27 -45.48
C LEU A 587 23.63 26.74 -45.83
N ASP A 588 24.77 27.41 -45.98
CA ASP A 588 24.82 28.76 -46.50
C ASP A 588 24.63 28.78 -48.03
N SER A 589 24.22 29.93 -48.56
CA SER A 589 23.94 30.07 -49.99
C SER A 589 25.19 29.83 -50.84
N GLY A 590 25.16 28.79 -51.69
CA GLY A 590 26.25 28.43 -52.60
C GLY A 590 27.20 27.35 -52.08
N GLU A 591 26.95 26.81 -50.88
CA GLU A 591 27.71 25.69 -50.30
C GLU A 591 27.30 24.36 -50.96
N ASP A 592 28.29 23.48 -51.21
CA ASP A 592 28.06 22.15 -51.77
C ASP A 592 27.69 21.15 -50.66
N ILE A 593 26.47 20.60 -50.74
CA ILE A 593 25.95 19.62 -49.80
C ILE A 593 26.80 18.35 -49.73
N HIS A 594 27.40 17.90 -50.84
CA HIS A 594 28.24 16.71 -50.83
C HIS A 594 29.55 16.96 -50.07
N ALA A 595 30.14 18.13 -50.23
CA ALA A 595 31.34 18.53 -49.49
C ALA A 595 31.04 18.67 -47.98
N TYR A 596 29.89 19.23 -47.63
CA TYR A 596 29.42 19.32 -46.24
C TYR A 596 29.24 17.94 -45.59
N LEU A 597 28.58 17.01 -46.29
CA LEU A 597 28.29 15.66 -45.79
C LEU A 597 29.55 14.78 -45.59
N GLN A 598 30.63 15.05 -46.33
CA GLN A 598 31.92 14.36 -46.15
C GLN A 598 32.68 14.82 -44.90
N GLN A 599 32.46 16.07 -44.45
CA GLN A 599 33.17 16.64 -43.30
C GLN A 599 32.46 16.39 -41.96
N LYS A 600 31.13 16.20 -41.98
CA LYS A 600 30.32 16.03 -40.77
C LYS A 600 30.17 14.56 -40.36
N PRO A 601 30.29 14.22 -39.06
CA PRO A 601 30.05 12.88 -38.57
C PRO A 601 28.56 12.50 -38.66
N LEU A 602 28.28 11.19 -38.66
CA LEU A 602 26.92 10.67 -38.61
C LEU A 602 26.24 11.04 -37.29
N ILE A 603 24.98 11.45 -37.36
CA ILE A 603 24.19 11.77 -36.17
C ILE A 603 23.62 10.48 -35.58
N LEU A 604 23.67 10.36 -34.25
CA LEU A 604 23.14 9.21 -33.53
C LEU A 604 21.61 9.07 -33.70
N PRO A 605 21.09 7.83 -33.75
CA PRO A 605 19.66 7.55 -33.85
C PRO A 605 18.91 7.89 -32.55
N PHE A 606 17.58 8.02 -32.65
CA PHE A 606 16.72 8.32 -31.50
C PHE A 606 16.45 7.06 -30.69
N LYS A 607 17.01 7.01 -29.49
CA LYS A 607 16.87 5.91 -28.52
C LYS A 607 15.63 6.08 -27.64
N SER A 608 15.25 5.03 -26.90
CA SER A 608 14.09 5.04 -25.99
C SER A 608 14.10 6.23 -25.01
N GLY A 609 15.26 6.55 -24.41
CA GLY A 609 15.40 7.69 -23.50
C GLY A 609 15.00 9.01 -24.15
N PHE A 610 15.55 9.29 -25.34
CA PHE A 610 15.25 10.53 -26.07
C PHE A 610 13.77 10.60 -26.51
N LEU A 611 13.15 9.47 -26.89
CA LEU A 611 11.72 9.43 -27.18
C LEU A 611 10.87 9.78 -25.95
N SER A 612 11.26 9.31 -24.76
CA SER A 612 10.62 9.69 -23.50
C SER A 612 10.76 11.20 -23.22
N ASP A 613 11.93 11.78 -23.49
CA ASP A 613 12.16 13.22 -23.30
C ASP A 613 11.31 14.06 -24.26
N ILE A 614 11.14 13.63 -25.51
CA ILE A 614 10.23 14.27 -26.47
C ILE A 614 8.80 14.27 -25.94
N ILE A 615 8.32 13.14 -25.41
CA ILE A 615 6.96 13.02 -24.86
C ILE A 615 6.79 13.96 -23.65
N ALA A 616 7.79 14.03 -22.78
CA ALA A 616 7.78 14.92 -21.62
C ALA A 616 7.70 16.39 -22.01
N GLU A 617 8.49 16.82 -23.00
CA GLU A 617 8.52 18.21 -23.47
C GLU A 617 7.22 18.59 -24.21
N VAL A 618 6.67 17.68 -25.01
CA VAL A 618 5.36 17.90 -25.65
C VAL A 618 4.24 17.97 -24.61
N TYR A 619 4.26 17.13 -23.59
CA TYR A 619 3.29 17.21 -22.48
C TYR A 619 3.39 18.53 -21.73
N LYS A 620 4.61 19.02 -21.49
CA LYS A 620 4.86 20.30 -20.82
C LYS A 620 4.26 21.47 -21.60
N LYS A 621 4.50 21.53 -22.91
CA LYS A 621 4.07 22.65 -23.79
C LYS A 621 2.59 22.56 -24.20
N TYR A 622 2.11 21.39 -24.62
CA TYR A 622 0.79 21.22 -25.25
C TYR A 622 -0.22 20.45 -24.41
N LYS A 623 0.16 19.97 -23.21
CA LYS A 623 -0.71 19.23 -22.28
C LYS A 623 -1.28 17.95 -22.89
N VAL A 624 -2.31 17.39 -22.25
CA VAL A 624 -2.77 16.00 -22.41
C VAL A 624 -3.17 15.63 -23.85
N THR A 625 -4.05 16.41 -24.50
CA THR A 625 -4.68 16.00 -25.76
C THR A 625 -3.67 15.88 -26.91
N ALA A 626 -2.79 16.86 -27.07
CA ALA A 626 -1.77 16.83 -28.11
C ALA A 626 -0.77 15.70 -27.89
N THR A 627 -0.37 15.45 -26.64
CA THR A 627 0.52 14.34 -26.30
C THR A 627 -0.12 12.98 -26.59
N SER A 628 -1.40 12.79 -26.24
CA SER A 628 -2.11 11.52 -26.52
C SER A 628 -2.19 11.25 -28.03
N LEU A 629 -2.46 12.28 -28.85
CA LEU A 629 -2.46 12.16 -30.31
C LEU A 629 -1.06 11.86 -30.87
N LEU A 630 -0.01 12.48 -30.32
CA LEU A 630 1.37 12.19 -30.70
C LEU A 630 1.73 10.74 -30.39
N LEU A 631 1.36 10.23 -29.22
CA LEU A 631 1.63 8.85 -28.80
C LEU A 631 1.01 7.83 -29.77
N ASP A 632 -0.24 8.04 -30.19
CA ASP A 632 -0.90 7.18 -31.18
C ASP A 632 -0.15 7.22 -32.53
N ARG A 633 0.22 8.41 -33.02
CA ARG A 633 0.98 8.55 -34.28
C ARG A 633 2.38 7.93 -34.20
N MET A 634 3.06 8.10 -33.07
CA MET A 634 4.41 7.57 -32.83
C MET A 634 4.40 6.04 -32.74
N LYS A 635 3.36 5.47 -32.11
CA LYS A 635 3.08 4.04 -32.11
C LYS A 635 2.87 3.51 -33.53
N ASP A 636 1.97 4.12 -34.29
CA ASP A 636 1.63 3.69 -35.65
C ASP A 636 2.87 3.75 -36.57
N LEU A 637 3.63 4.85 -36.50
CA LEU A 637 4.88 5.02 -37.24
C LEU A 637 5.92 3.98 -36.83
N GLY A 638 6.11 3.76 -35.52
CA GLY A 638 7.04 2.78 -34.99
C GLY A 638 6.74 1.35 -35.46
N PHE A 639 5.49 0.90 -35.34
CA PHE A 639 5.11 -0.44 -35.82
C PHE A 639 5.26 -0.58 -37.34
N TYR A 640 4.85 0.42 -38.11
CA TYR A 640 4.97 0.39 -39.56
C TYR A 640 6.44 0.28 -40.00
N ARG A 641 7.32 1.10 -39.41
CA ARG A 641 8.75 1.10 -39.75
C ARG A 641 9.48 -0.13 -39.23
N SER A 642 9.12 -0.64 -38.05
CA SER A 642 9.64 -1.91 -37.53
C SER A 642 9.27 -3.09 -38.43
N THR A 643 8.06 -3.09 -39.01
CA THR A 643 7.66 -4.14 -39.96
C THR A 643 8.48 -4.05 -41.26
N LEU A 644 8.71 -2.85 -41.77
CA LEU A 644 9.48 -2.64 -43.00
C LEU A 644 10.99 -2.89 -42.83
N SER A 645 11.54 -2.71 -41.64
CA SER A 645 12.97 -2.95 -41.40
C SER A 645 13.34 -4.42 -41.55
N GLY A 646 12.38 -5.34 -41.45
CA GLY A 646 12.60 -6.78 -41.63
C GLY A 646 13.58 -7.37 -40.61
N LEU A 647 13.72 -6.74 -39.44
CA LEU A 647 14.64 -7.19 -38.40
C LEU A 647 14.33 -8.62 -37.99
N THR A 648 15.37 -9.44 -37.96
CA THR A 648 15.31 -10.85 -37.63
C THR A 648 16.43 -11.21 -36.67
N VAL A 649 16.40 -12.41 -36.11
CA VAL A 649 17.46 -12.93 -35.26
C VAL A 649 17.87 -14.29 -35.77
N GLY A 650 19.11 -14.41 -36.21
CA GLY A 650 19.75 -15.64 -36.63
C GLY A 650 20.90 -16.03 -35.72
N ILE A 651 21.31 -17.29 -35.80
CA ILE A 651 22.57 -17.73 -35.20
C ILE A 651 23.77 -17.06 -35.90
N SER A 652 23.65 -16.58 -37.14
CA SER A 652 24.69 -15.79 -37.81
C SER A 652 25.01 -14.49 -37.08
N ASP A 653 24.02 -13.88 -36.44
CA ASP A 653 24.09 -12.52 -35.92
C ASP A 653 24.77 -12.47 -34.55
N ILE A 654 24.88 -13.62 -33.88
CA ILE A 654 25.64 -13.76 -32.64
C ILE A 654 27.11 -13.92 -33.00
N THR A 655 27.84 -12.79 -32.98
CA THR A 655 29.26 -12.72 -33.30
C THR A 655 30.08 -13.65 -32.40
N ASN A 656 30.96 -14.47 -32.98
CA ASN A 656 31.91 -15.26 -32.22
C ASN A 656 33.18 -14.43 -31.97
N LEU A 657 33.63 -14.34 -30.71
CA LEU A 657 34.85 -13.61 -30.37
C LEU A 657 36.08 -14.53 -30.55
N PRO A 658 36.93 -14.33 -31.57
CA PRO A 658 38.08 -15.20 -31.83
C PRO A 658 39.16 -15.15 -30.75
N ASP A 659 39.27 -14.02 -30.03
CA ASP A 659 40.26 -13.80 -28.97
C ASP A 659 39.91 -14.50 -27.65
N LYS A 660 38.66 -14.94 -27.48
CA LYS A 660 38.16 -15.55 -26.24
C LYS A 660 39.05 -16.69 -25.72
N PRO A 661 39.49 -17.67 -26.53
CA PRO A 661 40.32 -18.78 -26.04
C PRO A 661 41.68 -18.31 -25.49
N ALA A 662 42.25 -17.23 -26.05
CA ALA A 662 43.52 -16.68 -25.59
C ALA A 662 43.38 -16.03 -24.21
N ILE A 663 42.32 -15.25 -23.99
CA ILE A 663 42.01 -14.61 -22.70
C ILE A 663 41.80 -15.67 -21.60
N ILE A 664 41.04 -16.72 -21.91
CA ILE A 664 40.78 -17.84 -20.98
C ILE A 664 42.08 -18.58 -20.64
N ALA A 665 42.95 -18.81 -21.62
CA ALA A 665 44.24 -19.47 -21.39
C ALA A 665 45.15 -18.67 -20.46
N GLU A 666 45.19 -17.34 -20.61
CA GLU A 666 45.96 -16.46 -19.73
C GLU A 666 45.38 -16.44 -18.31
N ALA A 667 44.05 -16.35 -18.17
CA ALA A 667 43.37 -16.43 -16.86
C ALA A 667 43.71 -17.74 -16.13
N HIS A 668 43.68 -18.89 -16.84
CA HIS A 668 44.08 -20.18 -16.27
C HIS A 668 45.54 -20.20 -15.80
N LYS A 669 46.46 -19.57 -16.53
CA LYS A 669 47.88 -19.47 -16.15
C LYS A 669 48.09 -18.61 -14.90
N GLN A 670 47.33 -17.53 -14.76
CA GLN A 670 47.33 -16.71 -13.55
C GLN A 670 46.78 -17.49 -12.35
N VAL A 671 45.64 -18.18 -12.50
CA VAL A 671 45.05 -19.04 -11.46
C VAL A 671 46.02 -20.16 -11.02
N ALA A 672 46.73 -20.77 -11.97
CA ALA A 672 47.76 -21.77 -11.67
C ALA A 672 48.93 -21.18 -10.85
N THR A 673 49.30 -19.93 -11.12
CA THR A 673 50.34 -19.20 -10.37
C THR A 673 49.89 -18.91 -8.94
N VAL A 674 48.66 -18.43 -8.74
CA VAL A 674 48.06 -18.20 -7.41
C VAL A 674 47.96 -19.52 -6.63
N THR A 675 47.53 -20.60 -7.28
CA THR A 675 47.45 -21.94 -6.68
C THR A 675 48.84 -22.45 -6.27
N LYS A 676 49.88 -22.15 -7.06
CA LYS A 676 51.27 -22.50 -6.73
C LYS A 676 51.79 -21.70 -5.54
N GLN A 677 51.43 -20.42 -5.41
CA GLN A 677 51.77 -19.59 -4.24
C GLN A 677 51.11 -20.12 -2.98
N PHE A 678 49.83 -20.48 -3.05
CA PHE A 678 49.10 -21.10 -1.95
C PHE A 678 49.74 -22.44 -1.52
N ARG A 679 50.06 -23.33 -2.47
CA ARG A 679 50.76 -24.60 -2.17
C ARG A 679 52.14 -24.41 -1.55
N ARG A 680 52.79 -23.26 -1.79
CA ARG A 680 54.06 -22.88 -1.17
C ARG A 680 53.89 -22.21 0.20
N GLY A 681 52.66 -22.00 0.67
CA GLY A 681 52.36 -21.34 1.94
C GLY A 681 52.62 -19.83 1.94
N LEU A 682 52.66 -19.19 0.76
CA LEU A 682 52.93 -17.75 0.64
C LEU A 682 51.68 -16.88 0.84
N ILE A 683 50.49 -17.46 0.70
CA ILE A 683 49.19 -16.81 0.82
C ILE A 683 48.24 -17.73 1.57
N THR A 684 47.22 -17.15 2.21
CA THR A 684 46.14 -17.90 2.88
C THR A 684 45.11 -18.42 1.88
N ASP A 685 44.18 -19.29 2.32
CA ASP A 685 43.12 -19.80 1.43
C ASP A 685 42.10 -18.71 1.08
N ASP A 686 41.82 -17.79 2.01
CA ASP A 686 40.92 -16.65 1.76
C ASP A 686 41.52 -15.70 0.71
N GLU A 687 42.81 -15.36 0.85
CA GLU A 687 43.53 -14.56 -0.16
C GLU A 687 43.60 -15.27 -1.52
N ARG A 688 43.79 -16.59 -1.54
CA ARG A 688 43.76 -17.39 -2.76
C ARG A 688 42.38 -17.31 -3.41
N TYR A 689 41.32 -17.51 -2.63
CA TYR A 689 39.93 -17.48 -3.08
C TYR A 689 39.57 -16.14 -3.72
N GLU A 690 39.87 -15.02 -3.05
CA GLU A 690 39.60 -13.68 -3.57
C GLU A 690 40.40 -13.39 -4.86
N ARG A 691 41.68 -13.76 -4.91
CA ARG A 691 42.50 -13.59 -6.12
C ARG A 691 41.97 -14.41 -7.30
N VAL A 692 41.56 -15.65 -7.07
CA VAL A 692 40.98 -16.51 -8.13
C VAL A 692 39.70 -15.89 -8.69
N ILE A 693 38.83 -15.36 -7.82
CA ILE A 693 37.61 -14.67 -8.25
C ILE A 693 37.92 -13.41 -9.04
N GLY A 694 38.87 -12.58 -8.57
CA GLY A 694 39.30 -11.37 -9.26
C GLY A 694 39.76 -11.66 -10.69
N ILE A 695 40.65 -12.64 -10.86
CA ILE A 695 41.16 -13.05 -12.18
C ILE A 695 40.03 -13.43 -13.15
N TRP A 696 39.03 -14.19 -12.68
CA TRP A 696 37.91 -14.60 -13.53
C TRP A 696 36.93 -13.48 -13.86
N ASN A 697 36.75 -12.51 -12.96
CA ASN A 697 35.96 -11.31 -13.23
C ASN A 697 36.67 -10.43 -14.27
N ASP A 698 37.97 -10.17 -14.08
CA ASP A 698 38.77 -9.37 -15.02
C ASP A 698 38.75 -9.99 -16.43
N ALA A 699 38.88 -11.33 -16.53
CA ALA A 699 38.78 -12.04 -17.80
C ALA A 699 37.40 -11.90 -18.47
N LYS A 700 36.33 -11.94 -17.67
CA LYS A 700 34.97 -11.74 -18.17
C LYS A 700 34.77 -10.30 -18.67
N ASP A 701 35.30 -9.33 -17.96
CA ASP A 701 35.18 -7.91 -18.30
C ASP A 701 35.99 -7.57 -19.57
N ASP A 702 37.20 -8.13 -19.75
CA ASP A 702 37.97 -8.04 -21.02
C ASP A 702 37.18 -8.68 -22.19
N ILE A 703 36.61 -9.87 -21.99
CA ILE A 703 35.75 -10.51 -23.01
C ILE A 703 34.55 -9.63 -23.35
N GLN A 704 33.90 -9.04 -22.36
CA GLN A 704 32.75 -8.17 -22.56
C GLN A 704 33.14 -6.91 -23.36
N GLN A 705 34.26 -6.27 -23.03
CA GLN A 705 34.74 -5.07 -23.72
C GLN A 705 35.08 -5.38 -25.18
N ARG A 706 35.88 -6.41 -25.45
CA ARG A 706 36.21 -6.79 -26.83
C ARG A 706 35.00 -7.23 -27.64
N LEU A 707 34.02 -7.86 -26.98
CA LEU A 707 32.77 -8.22 -27.63
C LEU A 707 32.01 -6.95 -28.06
N MET A 708 31.95 -5.90 -27.23
CA MET A 708 31.34 -4.62 -27.61
C MET A 708 32.04 -4.00 -28.82
N ASP A 709 33.37 -3.98 -28.83
CA ASP A 709 34.17 -3.40 -29.92
C ASP A 709 34.02 -4.17 -31.25
N SER A 710 33.60 -5.44 -31.18
CA SER A 710 33.45 -6.31 -32.35
C SER A 710 32.10 -6.17 -33.08
N PHE A 711 31.12 -5.45 -32.52
CA PHE A 711 29.79 -5.39 -33.10
C PHE A 711 29.69 -4.39 -34.26
N ASP A 712 29.06 -4.84 -35.35
CA ASP A 712 28.57 -3.96 -36.40
C ASP A 712 27.30 -3.24 -35.92
N SER A 713 27.25 -1.93 -36.17
CA SER A 713 26.08 -1.07 -35.95
C SER A 713 24.81 -1.56 -36.66
N GLN A 714 24.94 -2.27 -37.79
CA GLN A 714 23.82 -2.83 -38.55
C GLN A 714 23.39 -4.24 -38.08
N ASN A 715 24.03 -4.80 -37.06
CA ASN A 715 23.63 -6.10 -36.52
C ASN A 715 22.27 -5.97 -35.79
N PRO A 716 21.25 -6.79 -36.12
CA PRO A 716 19.94 -6.74 -35.46
C PRO A 716 20.01 -6.89 -33.93
N ILE A 717 20.93 -7.74 -33.45
CA ILE A 717 21.16 -7.96 -32.03
C ILE A 717 21.69 -6.69 -31.34
N PHE A 718 22.63 -6.02 -31.99
CA PHE A 718 23.17 -4.76 -31.51
C PHE A 718 22.11 -3.66 -31.52
N MET A 719 21.35 -3.51 -32.62
CA MET A 719 20.27 -2.52 -32.72
C MET A 719 19.21 -2.68 -31.62
N MET A 720 18.79 -3.91 -31.31
CA MET A 720 17.81 -4.15 -30.22
C MET A 720 18.35 -3.72 -28.84
N SER A 721 19.65 -3.91 -28.62
CA SER A 721 20.34 -3.49 -27.39
C SER A 721 20.53 -1.99 -27.33
N ASP A 722 21.12 -1.40 -28.37
CA ASP A 722 21.55 0.00 -28.41
C ASP A 722 20.36 0.97 -28.44
N SER A 723 19.26 0.57 -29.10
CA SER A 723 18.00 1.31 -29.09
C SER A 723 17.35 1.39 -27.70
N GLY A 724 17.73 0.51 -26.79
CA GLY A 724 17.11 0.36 -25.47
C GLY A 724 15.75 -0.35 -25.51
N ALA A 725 15.41 -1.02 -26.63
CA ALA A 725 14.16 -1.73 -26.79
C ALA A 725 14.13 -3.04 -25.98
N ARG A 726 15.18 -3.87 -26.10
CA ARG A 726 15.34 -5.09 -25.30
C ARG A 726 16.78 -5.62 -25.35
N GLY A 727 17.29 -6.00 -24.18
CA GLY A 727 18.63 -6.54 -24.04
C GLY A 727 19.55 -5.57 -23.32
N ASN A 728 20.57 -6.11 -22.66
CA ASN A 728 21.63 -5.33 -22.05
C ASN A 728 22.96 -6.03 -22.37
N ILE A 729 24.05 -5.30 -22.19
CA ILE A 729 25.37 -5.80 -22.61
C ILE A 729 25.75 -7.08 -21.84
N SER A 730 25.40 -7.17 -20.56
CA SER A 730 25.61 -8.38 -19.75
C SER A 730 24.92 -9.63 -20.31
N ASN A 731 23.70 -9.48 -20.85
CA ASN A 731 22.98 -10.58 -21.50
C ASN A 731 23.70 -11.02 -22.79
N PHE A 732 24.27 -10.08 -23.55
CA PHE A 732 25.06 -10.41 -24.75
C PHE A 732 26.37 -11.09 -24.41
N THR A 733 27.05 -10.66 -23.36
CA THR A 733 28.23 -11.36 -22.82
C THR A 733 27.91 -12.81 -22.50
N GLN A 734 26.73 -13.11 -21.96
CA GLN A 734 26.31 -14.51 -21.70
C GLN A 734 25.97 -15.30 -22.96
N LEU A 735 25.49 -14.63 -24.02
CA LEU A 735 25.10 -15.25 -25.28
C LEU A 735 26.31 -15.61 -26.15
N ALA A 736 27.28 -14.70 -26.25
CA ALA A 736 28.41 -14.76 -27.19
C ALA A 736 29.80 -14.75 -26.52
N GLY A 737 29.93 -14.26 -25.29
CA GLY A 737 31.18 -14.19 -24.54
C GLY A 737 31.37 -15.41 -23.64
N MET A 738 31.10 -15.24 -22.34
CA MET A 738 31.08 -16.31 -21.33
C MET A 738 30.04 -16.00 -20.25
N ARG A 739 29.53 -17.01 -19.54
CA ARG A 739 28.62 -16.77 -18.40
C ARG A 739 29.34 -16.27 -17.15
N GLY A 740 30.55 -16.78 -16.89
CA GLY A 740 31.36 -16.40 -15.74
C GLY A 740 31.03 -17.16 -14.47
N LEU A 741 31.29 -16.53 -13.33
CA LEU A 741 31.15 -17.13 -12.01
C LEU A 741 29.68 -17.23 -11.57
N MET A 742 29.36 -18.27 -10.80
CA MET A 742 28.00 -18.52 -10.28
C MET A 742 28.00 -18.55 -8.75
N ALA A 743 26.94 -18.01 -8.15
CA ALA A 743 26.76 -18.07 -6.71
C ALA A 743 26.13 -19.41 -6.27
N ALA A 744 26.67 -20.00 -5.21
CA ALA A 744 26.06 -21.11 -4.52
C ALA A 744 24.82 -20.66 -3.71
N PRO A 745 23.95 -21.59 -3.26
CA PRO A 745 22.75 -21.22 -2.50
C PRO A 745 23.04 -20.41 -1.23
N ASN A 746 24.19 -20.66 -0.59
CA ASN A 746 24.68 -19.92 0.59
C ASN A 746 25.22 -18.51 0.26
N GLY A 747 25.30 -18.11 -1.01
CA GLY A 747 25.82 -16.82 -1.45
C GLY A 747 27.33 -16.81 -1.74
N LYS A 748 28.07 -17.86 -1.41
CA LYS A 748 29.50 -17.96 -1.76
C LYS A 748 29.65 -18.17 -3.27
N ILE A 749 30.54 -17.41 -3.91
CA ILE A 749 30.84 -17.58 -5.34
C ILE A 749 31.60 -18.91 -5.53
N MET A 750 31.16 -19.73 -6.48
CA MET A 750 31.86 -20.96 -6.84
C MET A 750 33.13 -20.63 -7.64
N GLU A 751 34.27 -21.20 -7.24
CA GLU A 751 35.58 -20.94 -7.86
C GLU A 751 35.68 -21.44 -9.30
N LEU A 752 34.85 -22.42 -9.69
CA LEU A 752 34.81 -22.96 -11.05
C LEU A 752 33.87 -22.09 -11.91
N PRO A 753 34.40 -21.28 -12.86
CA PRO A 753 33.57 -20.47 -13.73
C PRO A 753 32.90 -21.32 -14.82
N ILE A 754 31.85 -20.76 -15.42
CA ILE A 754 31.28 -21.27 -16.67
C ILE A 754 31.94 -20.52 -17.83
N LEU A 755 32.79 -21.23 -18.58
CA LEU A 755 33.57 -20.68 -19.69
C LEU A 755 32.75 -20.65 -20.98
N SER A 756 31.85 -21.61 -21.13
CA SER A 756 30.95 -21.73 -22.28
C SER A 756 29.90 -20.61 -22.28
N ASN A 757 29.49 -20.19 -23.46
CA ASN A 757 28.32 -19.32 -23.65
C ASN A 757 27.11 -20.11 -24.18
N PHE A 758 25.96 -19.46 -24.32
CA PHE A 758 24.75 -20.13 -24.82
C PHE A 758 24.83 -20.54 -26.29
N ARG A 759 25.64 -19.84 -27.09
CA ARG A 759 25.89 -20.20 -28.50
C ARG A 759 26.68 -21.51 -28.64
N GLU A 760 27.74 -21.66 -27.87
CA GLU A 760 28.63 -22.84 -27.86
C GLU A 760 27.93 -24.05 -27.21
N GLY A 761 27.06 -23.79 -26.25
CA GLY A 761 26.39 -24.81 -25.44
C GLY A 761 27.15 -25.11 -24.15
N LEU A 762 26.41 -25.36 -23.06
CA LEU A 762 26.99 -25.66 -21.76
C LEU A 762 27.20 -27.17 -21.59
N SER A 763 28.30 -27.54 -20.93
CA SER A 763 28.46 -28.91 -20.44
C SER A 763 27.44 -29.25 -19.35
N VAL A 764 27.24 -30.55 -19.08
CA VAL A 764 26.31 -31.01 -18.03
C VAL A 764 26.66 -30.42 -16.65
N LEU A 765 27.96 -30.33 -16.34
CA LEU A 765 28.43 -29.77 -15.07
C LEU A 765 28.16 -28.26 -14.97
N GLU A 766 28.48 -27.50 -16.02
CA GLU A 766 28.23 -26.06 -16.07
C GLU A 766 26.73 -25.76 -15.99
N MET A 767 25.90 -26.54 -16.68
CA MET A 767 24.45 -26.43 -16.60
C MET A 767 23.94 -26.71 -15.18
N PHE A 768 24.44 -27.76 -14.53
CA PHE A 768 24.11 -28.08 -13.14
C PHE A 768 24.50 -26.94 -12.19
N ILE A 769 25.70 -26.38 -12.32
CA ILE A 769 26.15 -25.23 -11.53
C ILE A 769 25.20 -24.04 -11.73
N SER A 770 24.85 -23.71 -12.98
CA SER A 770 23.91 -22.62 -13.30
C SER A 770 22.52 -22.80 -12.68
N THR A 771 22.07 -24.03 -12.37
CA THR A 771 20.73 -24.24 -11.81
C THR A 771 20.57 -23.68 -10.39
N HIS A 772 21.65 -23.57 -9.61
CA HIS A 772 21.60 -23.11 -8.22
C HIS A 772 21.13 -21.66 -8.13
N GLY A 773 21.78 -20.77 -8.90
CA GLY A 773 21.41 -19.36 -8.98
C GLY A 773 19.99 -19.16 -9.52
N ALA A 774 19.63 -19.89 -10.60
CA ALA A 774 18.31 -19.81 -11.21
C ALA A 774 17.19 -20.23 -10.24
N ARG A 775 17.36 -21.36 -9.53
CA ARG A 775 16.36 -21.87 -8.58
C ARG A 775 16.20 -20.95 -7.37
N LYS A 776 17.31 -20.43 -6.84
CA LYS A 776 17.28 -19.44 -5.75
C LYS A 776 16.51 -18.19 -6.20
N GLY A 777 16.80 -17.67 -7.40
CA GLY A 777 16.09 -16.53 -7.97
C GLY A 777 14.57 -16.76 -8.10
N MET A 778 14.15 -17.90 -8.66
CA MET A 778 12.72 -18.22 -8.78
C MET A 778 12.02 -18.32 -7.40
N THR A 779 12.68 -18.96 -6.43
CA THR A 779 12.14 -19.13 -5.07
C THR A 779 12.01 -17.78 -4.36
N ASP A 780 13.04 -16.94 -4.47
CA ASP A 780 13.05 -15.60 -3.91
C ASP A 780 11.97 -14.71 -4.53
N THR A 781 11.75 -14.79 -5.85
CA THR A 781 10.69 -14.05 -6.55
C THR A 781 9.32 -14.40 -5.96
N ALA A 782 9.04 -15.71 -5.82
CA ALA A 782 7.77 -16.20 -5.30
C ALA A 782 7.53 -15.76 -3.84
N LEU A 783 8.56 -15.82 -2.98
CA LEU A 783 8.45 -15.45 -1.57
C LEU A 783 8.38 -13.93 -1.37
N LYS A 784 9.24 -13.16 -2.04
CA LYS A 784 9.40 -11.72 -1.82
C LYS A 784 8.20 -10.91 -2.33
N THR A 785 7.49 -11.39 -3.36
CA THR A 785 6.25 -10.78 -3.85
C THR A 785 5.20 -10.61 -2.74
N ALA A 786 5.04 -11.62 -1.88
CA ALA A 786 4.13 -11.54 -0.74
C ALA A 786 4.55 -10.49 0.31
N ASN A 787 5.87 -10.32 0.52
CA ASN A 787 6.42 -9.36 1.48
C ASN A 787 6.25 -7.91 1.02
N SER A 788 6.44 -7.63 -0.26
CA SER A 788 6.23 -6.30 -0.83
C SER A 788 4.76 -5.86 -0.75
N GLY A 789 3.83 -6.75 -1.12
CA GLY A 789 2.39 -6.49 -0.96
C GLY A 789 1.99 -6.27 0.50
N TYR A 790 2.63 -6.97 1.44
CA TYR A 790 2.40 -6.76 2.87
C TYR A 790 2.99 -5.44 3.39
N LEU A 791 4.13 -4.98 2.88
CA LEU A 791 4.67 -3.65 3.19
C LEU A 791 3.76 -2.55 2.67
N THR A 792 3.38 -2.60 1.39
CA THR A 792 2.47 -1.63 0.75
C THR A 792 1.18 -1.48 1.55
N ARG A 793 0.60 -2.61 1.98
CA ARG A 793 -0.58 -2.59 2.84
C ARG A 793 -0.34 -1.83 4.15
N ARG A 794 0.77 -2.07 4.84
CA ARG A 794 1.09 -1.38 6.11
C ARG A 794 1.26 0.12 5.91
N LEU A 795 1.89 0.53 4.80
CA LEU A 795 2.05 1.94 4.43
C LEU A 795 0.68 2.60 4.21
N VAL A 796 -0.20 1.95 3.43
CA VAL A 796 -1.57 2.46 3.19
C VAL A 796 -2.36 2.54 4.49
N ASP A 797 -2.27 1.52 5.35
CA ASP A 797 -2.99 1.48 6.62
C ASP A 797 -2.61 2.65 7.56
N VAL A 798 -1.36 3.14 7.50
CA VAL A 798 -0.88 4.30 8.26
C VAL A 798 -1.28 5.63 7.62
N ALA A 799 -1.21 5.75 6.29
CA ALA A 799 -1.30 7.05 5.62
C ALA A 799 -2.65 7.33 4.95
N GLN A 800 -3.59 6.39 4.96
CA GLN A 800 -4.89 6.53 4.30
C GLN A 800 -5.72 7.74 4.77
N ASP A 801 -5.50 8.27 5.97
CA ASP A 801 -6.23 9.43 6.51
C ASP A 801 -5.59 10.78 6.10
N VAL A 802 -4.43 10.74 5.44
CA VAL A 802 -3.72 11.93 4.97
C VAL A 802 -4.24 12.36 3.61
N ILE A 803 -5.02 13.43 3.61
CA ILE A 803 -5.56 14.07 2.42
C ILE A 803 -5.24 15.57 2.41
N VAL A 804 -5.35 16.21 1.25
CA VAL A 804 -5.25 17.67 1.18
C VAL A 804 -6.55 18.29 1.70
N ARG A 805 -6.49 19.09 2.77
CA ARG A 805 -7.68 19.64 3.46
C ARG A 805 -7.92 21.12 3.21
N GLU A 806 -6.85 21.88 3.02
CA GLU A 806 -6.88 23.34 2.96
C GLU A 806 -5.81 23.85 1.99
N LYS A 807 -5.93 25.11 1.53
CA LYS A 807 -4.98 25.70 0.60
C LYS A 807 -3.65 26.09 1.28
N ASP A 808 -3.74 26.68 2.48
CA ASP A 808 -2.58 27.12 3.25
C ASP A 808 -2.83 26.92 4.75
N CYS A 809 -1.91 26.26 5.44
CA CYS A 809 -1.97 26.03 6.89
C CYS A 809 -1.43 27.20 7.72
N GLY A 810 -0.90 28.25 7.08
CA GLY A 810 -0.36 29.44 7.76
C GLY A 810 0.94 29.20 8.52
N THR A 811 1.67 28.12 8.25
CA THR A 811 2.97 27.89 8.90
C THR A 811 4.03 28.85 8.40
N ASP A 812 4.84 29.34 9.32
CA ASP A 812 6.04 30.15 9.14
C ASP A 812 7.34 29.30 9.15
N ARG A 813 7.22 27.97 9.24
CA ARG A 813 8.34 27.03 9.33
C ARG A 813 8.67 26.45 7.96
N GLY A 814 9.93 26.55 7.56
CA GLY A 814 10.47 25.95 6.34
C GLY A 814 11.48 24.84 6.62
N LEU A 815 11.78 24.06 5.59
CA LEU A 815 12.84 23.07 5.57
C LEU A 815 13.99 23.59 4.70
N LEU A 816 15.21 23.61 5.24
CA LEU A 816 16.41 23.91 4.46
C LEU A 816 16.80 22.66 3.68
N ILE A 817 16.91 22.78 2.36
CA ILE A 817 17.24 21.67 1.46
C ILE A 817 18.56 21.95 0.74
N THR A 818 19.37 20.91 0.66
CA THR A 818 20.63 20.82 -0.09
C THR A 818 20.63 19.55 -0.96
N ALA A 819 21.59 19.43 -1.89
CA ALA A 819 21.81 18.17 -2.61
C ALA A 819 22.19 17.03 -1.64
N ILE A 820 21.74 15.81 -1.94
CA ILE A 820 22.11 14.62 -1.18
C ILE A 820 23.30 13.96 -1.89
N ALA A 821 24.44 13.89 -1.22
CA ALA A 821 25.65 13.25 -1.73
C ALA A 821 26.27 12.34 -0.66
N GLU A 822 26.89 11.26 -1.09
CA GLU A 822 27.66 10.34 -0.24
C GLU A 822 29.09 10.24 -0.75
N GLY A 823 30.02 10.86 -0.02
CA GLY A 823 31.39 11.01 -0.49
C GLY A 823 31.42 11.79 -1.81
N ASN A 824 31.85 11.14 -2.88
CA ASN A 824 31.90 11.72 -4.23
C ASN A 824 30.66 11.39 -5.08
N GLU A 825 29.77 10.50 -4.62
CA GLU A 825 28.61 10.09 -5.39
C GLU A 825 27.42 11.01 -5.11
N MET A 826 26.88 11.63 -6.17
CA MET A 826 25.68 12.46 -6.07
C MET A 826 24.44 11.56 -6.14
N ILE A 827 23.72 11.44 -5.01
CA ILE A 827 22.52 10.61 -4.91
C ILE A 827 21.32 11.35 -5.50
N GLU A 828 21.14 12.61 -5.13
CA GLU A 828 20.03 13.43 -5.62
C GLU A 828 20.44 14.91 -5.75
N PRO A 829 20.34 15.49 -6.96
CA PRO A 829 20.69 16.89 -7.19
C PRO A 829 19.67 17.84 -6.58
N LEU A 830 20.10 19.07 -6.27
CA LEU A 830 19.22 20.09 -5.69
C LEU A 830 18.01 20.39 -6.59
N TYR A 831 18.19 20.39 -7.91
CA TYR A 831 17.13 20.62 -8.90
C TYR A 831 15.90 19.72 -8.69
N ASP A 832 16.10 18.41 -8.56
CA ASP A 832 15.02 17.43 -8.38
C ASP A 832 14.27 17.64 -7.06
N ARG A 833 14.99 18.08 -6.01
CA ARG A 833 14.42 18.27 -4.66
C ARG A 833 13.55 19.51 -4.55
N ILE A 834 13.90 20.58 -5.26
CA ILE A 834 13.17 21.86 -5.22
C ILE A 834 12.03 21.93 -6.25
N LEU A 835 12.11 21.15 -7.34
CA LEU A 835 11.13 21.20 -8.42
C LEU A 835 9.71 20.88 -7.93
N GLY A 836 8.77 21.78 -8.23
CA GLY A 836 7.37 21.64 -7.84
C GLY A 836 7.09 21.86 -6.35
N ARG A 837 8.01 22.49 -5.61
CA ARG A 837 7.85 22.91 -4.21
C ARG A 837 7.59 24.40 -4.09
N TYR A 838 7.08 24.83 -2.94
CA TYR A 838 6.92 26.25 -2.65
C TYR A 838 8.12 26.79 -1.88
N ALA A 839 8.67 27.93 -2.31
CA ALA A 839 9.72 28.62 -1.58
C ALA A 839 9.15 29.20 -0.27
N MET A 840 9.83 28.97 0.86
CA MET A 840 9.43 29.56 2.15
C MET A 840 9.99 30.98 2.31
N LYS A 841 11.24 31.18 1.88
CA LYS A 841 11.93 32.48 1.83
C LYS A 841 12.18 32.84 0.37
N SER A 842 12.21 34.14 0.06
CA SER A 842 12.58 34.59 -1.28
C SER A 842 14.01 34.17 -1.60
N VAL A 843 14.22 33.62 -2.80
CA VAL A 843 15.54 33.22 -3.30
C VAL A 843 16.09 34.36 -4.13
N LEU A 844 17.27 34.85 -3.75
CA LEU A 844 17.96 35.96 -4.41
C LEU A 844 19.14 35.43 -5.20
N ASN A 845 19.41 36.02 -6.36
CA ASN A 845 20.64 35.76 -7.09
C ASN A 845 21.83 36.38 -6.32
N PRO A 846 22.89 35.59 -6.01
CA PRO A 846 24.04 36.07 -5.25
C PRO A 846 24.80 37.25 -5.90
N GLU A 847 24.80 37.34 -7.24
CA GLU A 847 25.62 38.31 -7.97
C GLU A 847 24.94 39.69 -8.10
N ASN A 848 23.65 39.71 -8.44
CA ASN A 848 22.92 40.95 -8.74
C ASN A 848 21.83 41.30 -7.71
N GLY A 849 21.52 40.40 -6.76
CA GLY A 849 20.51 40.62 -5.72
C GLY A 849 19.06 40.56 -6.21
N GLU A 850 18.81 40.18 -7.46
CA GLU A 850 17.47 40.05 -8.02
C GLU A 850 16.72 38.86 -7.41
N VAL A 851 15.41 39.01 -7.22
CA VAL A 851 14.55 37.94 -6.71
C VAL A 851 14.28 36.94 -7.83
N ILE A 852 14.85 35.74 -7.74
CA ILE A 852 14.58 34.64 -8.67
C ILE A 852 13.18 34.07 -8.38
N VAL A 853 12.89 33.77 -7.11
CA VAL A 853 11.60 33.23 -6.67
C VAL A 853 11.15 33.94 -5.40
N PRO A 854 9.96 34.57 -5.37
CA PRO A 854 9.44 35.19 -4.16
C PRO A 854 8.95 34.15 -3.14
N ALA A 855 8.89 34.53 -1.86
CA ALA A 855 8.31 33.70 -0.82
C ALA A 855 6.86 33.28 -1.15
N ASN A 856 6.53 32.02 -0.86
CA ASN A 856 5.27 31.36 -1.17
C ASN A 856 4.92 31.24 -2.67
N ALA A 857 5.91 31.35 -3.57
CA ALA A 857 5.74 30.96 -4.97
C ALA A 857 6.18 29.52 -5.22
N LEU A 858 5.53 28.88 -6.21
CA LEU A 858 5.87 27.55 -6.70
C LEU A 858 7.14 27.65 -7.55
N ILE A 859 8.10 26.76 -7.29
CA ILE A 859 9.32 26.62 -8.08
C ILE A 859 8.99 25.72 -9.28
N ASP A 860 8.90 26.31 -10.46
CA ASP A 860 8.76 25.61 -11.74
C ASP A 860 10.14 25.25 -12.34
N GLU A 861 10.16 24.62 -13.51
CA GLU A 861 11.40 24.19 -14.16
C GLU A 861 12.32 25.38 -14.52
N ALA A 862 11.75 26.51 -14.95
CA ALA A 862 12.52 27.70 -15.32
C ALA A 862 13.16 28.35 -14.08
N ALA A 863 12.40 28.48 -13.00
CA ALA A 863 12.90 28.95 -11.72
C ALA A 863 13.96 28.01 -11.14
N ALA A 864 13.75 26.69 -11.22
CA ALA A 864 14.72 25.71 -10.75
C ALA A 864 16.03 25.79 -11.55
N ALA A 865 15.96 25.93 -12.88
CA ALA A 865 17.14 26.12 -13.73
C ALA A 865 17.89 27.41 -13.36
N ALA A 866 17.18 28.53 -13.21
CA ALA A 866 17.76 29.82 -12.82
C ALA A 866 18.45 29.76 -11.43
N ILE A 867 17.90 29.01 -10.48
CA ILE A 867 18.52 28.78 -9.16
C ILE A 867 19.84 28.02 -9.30
N MET A 868 19.88 27.00 -10.16
CA MET A 868 21.09 26.21 -10.40
C MET A 868 22.16 27.01 -11.15
N GLU A 869 21.77 27.80 -12.16
CA GLU A 869 22.68 28.68 -12.92
C GLU A 869 23.28 29.76 -12.04
N ALA A 870 22.52 30.29 -11.08
CA ALA A 870 23.00 31.25 -10.08
C ALA A 870 23.94 30.64 -9.02
N GLY A 871 24.24 29.33 -9.09
CA GLY A 871 25.18 28.65 -8.19
C GLY A 871 24.68 28.47 -6.76
N ILE A 872 23.37 28.54 -6.52
CA ILE A 872 22.77 28.45 -5.18
C ILE A 872 22.77 26.99 -4.72
N GLN A 873 23.35 26.73 -3.54
CA GLN A 873 23.47 25.36 -2.99
C GLN A 873 22.40 25.00 -1.95
N GLU A 874 21.73 25.99 -1.37
CA GLU A 874 20.73 25.79 -0.33
C GLU A 874 19.46 26.62 -0.58
N VAL A 875 18.29 26.00 -0.41
CA VAL A 875 17.00 26.67 -0.59
C VAL A 875 16.07 26.29 0.56
N THR A 876 15.38 27.29 1.13
CA THR A 876 14.36 27.03 2.17
C THR A 876 12.99 26.84 1.52
N ILE A 877 12.42 25.64 1.61
CA ILE A 877 11.11 25.30 1.04
C ILE A 877 10.05 25.03 2.10
N ARG A 878 8.78 25.02 1.70
CA ARG A 878 7.68 24.42 2.47
C ARG A 878 7.66 22.92 2.25
N SER A 879 7.41 22.17 3.31
CA SER A 879 7.40 20.70 3.31
C SER A 879 6.19 20.16 4.08
N ALA A 880 5.86 18.88 3.84
CA ALA A 880 4.86 18.19 4.63
C ALA A 880 5.25 18.10 6.11
N PHE A 881 6.56 18.02 6.46
CA PHE A 881 7.06 17.95 7.83
C PHE A 881 6.62 19.15 8.69
N THR A 882 6.65 20.36 8.12
CA THR A 882 6.35 21.59 8.86
C THR A 882 4.87 21.99 8.82
N CYS A 883 4.02 21.21 8.17
CA CYS A 883 2.61 21.54 7.98
C CYS A 883 1.79 21.51 9.28
N ASN A 884 1.00 22.56 9.54
CA ASN A 884 0.15 22.69 10.74
C ASN A 884 -1.27 22.13 10.59
N THR A 885 -1.64 21.61 9.41
CA THR A 885 -2.94 20.99 9.16
C THR A 885 -3.16 19.77 10.06
N LYS A 886 -4.26 19.75 10.83
CA LYS A 886 -4.57 18.72 11.85
C LYS A 886 -4.68 17.29 11.29
N HIS A 887 -5.48 17.11 10.24
CA HIS A 887 -5.76 15.80 9.64
C HIS A 887 -5.51 15.82 8.14
N GLY A 888 -4.24 15.98 7.77
CA GLY A 888 -3.82 16.03 6.38
C GLY A 888 -2.63 16.93 6.13
N VAL A 889 -2.54 17.43 4.91
CA VAL A 889 -1.56 18.44 4.46
C VAL A 889 -2.32 19.59 3.78
N CYS A 890 -1.75 20.78 3.74
CA CYS A 890 -2.25 21.84 2.90
C CYS A 890 -1.63 21.80 1.49
N GLU A 891 -2.29 22.41 0.50
CA GLU A 891 -1.83 22.49 -0.88
C GLU A 891 -0.40 23.03 -0.98
N LYS A 892 -0.09 24.15 -0.33
CA LYS A 892 1.25 24.78 -0.41
C LYS A 892 2.37 23.97 0.24
N CYS A 893 2.09 23.23 1.32
CA CYS A 893 3.10 22.36 1.95
C CYS A 893 3.35 21.08 1.14
N TYR A 894 2.39 20.64 0.33
CA TYR A 894 2.55 19.48 -0.56
C TYR A 894 3.23 19.86 -1.89
N GLY A 895 2.73 20.92 -2.54
CA GLY A 895 3.23 21.43 -3.81
C GLY A 895 2.53 20.84 -5.04
N ARG A 896 3.32 20.51 -6.06
CA ARG A 896 2.87 19.96 -7.34
C ARG A 896 2.36 18.52 -7.22
N ASN A 897 1.26 18.19 -7.90
CA ASN A 897 0.79 16.82 -8.10
C ASN A 897 1.62 16.15 -9.20
N MET A 898 2.35 15.08 -8.84
CA MET A 898 3.24 14.38 -9.77
C MET A 898 2.47 13.68 -10.90
N ALA A 899 1.20 13.35 -10.70
CA ALA A 899 0.43 12.62 -11.69
C ALA A 899 -0.22 13.49 -12.76
N THR A 900 -0.37 14.79 -12.52
CA THR A 900 -0.96 15.76 -13.48
C THR A 900 0.02 16.83 -13.92
N GLY A 901 1.13 17.02 -13.19
CA GLY A 901 2.07 18.10 -13.45
C GLY A 901 1.57 19.49 -13.07
N ASP A 902 0.41 19.62 -12.43
CA ASP A 902 -0.15 20.88 -11.95
C ASP A 902 -0.18 20.94 -10.40
N ARG A 903 -0.77 21.97 -9.81
CA ARG A 903 -0.91 22.09 -8.34
C ARG A 903 -1.84 21.02 -7.80
N VAL A 904 -1.61 20.56 -6.57
CA VAL A 904 -2.50 19.58 -5.94
C VAL A 904 -3.85 20.21 -5.58
N GLU A 905 -4.94 19.48 -5.76
CA GLU A 905 -6.28 19.94 -5.41
C GLU A 905 -6.68 19.52 -3.99
N VAL A 906 -7.57 20.31 -3.38
CA VAL A 906 -8.19 19.95 -2.09
C VAL A 906 -9.00 18.67 -2.28
N GLY A 907 -8.84 17.71 -1.37
CA GLY A 907 -9.48 16.40 -1.46
C GLY A 907 -8.59 15.29 -2.02
N GLU A 908 -7.41 15.58 -2.58
CA GLU A 908 -6.50 14.55 -3.11
C GLU A 908 -6.00 13.63 -1.97
N ALA A 909 -6.09 12.32 -2.20
CA ALA A 909 -5.68 11.28 -1.24
C ALA A 909 -4.17 11.02 -1.25
N VAL A 910 -3.39 12.06 -0.99
CA VAL A 910 -1.91 12.07 -1.11
C VAL A 910 -1.22 10.99 -0.27
N GLY A 911 -1.77 10.62 0.88
CA GLY A 911 -1.20 9.55 1.72
C GLY A 911 -1.31 8.16 1.08
N THR A 912 -2.40 7.87 0.36
CA THR A 912 -2.54 6.60 -0.36
C THR A 912 -1.64 6.56 -1.60
N VAL A 913 -1.51 7.69 -2.31
CA VAL A 913 -0.58 7.83 -3.44
C VAL A 913 0.86 7.63 -2.98
N ALA A 914 1.26 8.25 -1.87
CA ALA A 914 2.59 8.10 -1.28
C ALA A 914 2.88 6.65 -0.88
N ALA A 915 1.94 6.00 -0.19
CA ALA A 915 2.07 4.61 0.23
C ALA A 915 2.22 3.64 -0.95
N GLN A 916 1.48 3.86 -2.04
CA GLN A 916 1.61 3.07 -3.27
C GLN A 916 2.92 3.36 -3.99
N SER A 917 3.35 4.62 -4.07
CA SER A 917 4.58 5.02 -4.75
C SER A 917 5.84 4.49 -4.08
N ILE A 918 5.81 4.29 -2.76
CA ILE A 918 6.86 3.61 -1.99
C ILE A 918 6.70 2.09 -2.08
N GLY A 919 5.46 1.58 -2.04
CA GLY A 919 5.18 0.15 -2.00
C GLY A 919 5.45 -0.59 -3.32
N GLU A 920 5.05 -0.01 -4.46
CA GLU A 920 5.14 -0.64 -5.78
C GLU A 920 6.58 -1.00 -6.16
N PRO A 921 7.55 -0.07 -6.08
CA PRO A 921 8.94 -0.39 -6.39
C PRO A 921 9.55 -1.38 -5.39
N GLY A 922 8.95 -1.59 -4.22
CA GLY A 922 9.35 -2.63 -3.27
C GLY A 922 9.38 -4.03 -3.88
N THR A 923 8.52 -4.31 -4.86
CA THR A 923 8.58 -5.55 -5.65
C THR A 923 9.83 -5.58 -6.55
N GLN A 924 10.16 -4.46 -7.19
CA GLN A 924 11.33 -4.32 -8.06
C GLN A 924 12.65 -4.38 -7.27
N LEU A 925 12.73 -3.73 -6.11
CA LEU A 925 13.88 -3.79 -5.20
C LEU A 925 14.18 -5.22 -4.74
N THR A 926 13.14 -6.06 -4.63
CA THR A 926 13.33 -7.47 -4.29
C THR A 926 13.76 -8.32 -5.49
N MET A 927 13.43 -7.88 -6.71
CA MET A 927 13.79 -8.51 -7.99
C MET A 927 15.13 -8.03 -8.59
N ARG A 928 15.68 -6.87 -8.19
CA ARG A 928 17.00 -6.39 -8.68
C ARG A 928 18.20 -6.86 -7.86
N ASN A 929 17.96 -7.34 -6.63
CA ASN A 929 18.96 -8.06 -5.81
C ASN A 929 19.49 -9.36 -6.47
N PHE A 930 19.06 -9.67 -7.68
CA PHE A 930 19.48 -10.80 -8.51
C PHE A 930 20.84 -10.57 -9.17
N HIS A 931 21.20 -9.31 -9.44
CA HIS A 931 22.44 -8.97 -10.15
C HIS A 931 23.60 -8.66 -9.22
N THR A 932 23.32 -8.13 -8.02
CA THR A 932 24.30 -7.87 -6.96
C THR A 932 24.37 -8.97 -5.91
N GLY A 933 23.34 -9.82 -5.79
CA GLY A 933 23.20 -10.84 -4.73
C GLY A 933 24.16 -12.03 -4.78
N GLY A 934 25.29 -11.88 -5.49
CA GLY A 934 26.40 -12.83 -5.52
C GLY A 934 27.72 -12.27 -5.01
N VAL A 935 27.87 -10.95 -4.84
CA VAL A 935 29.09 -10.39 -4.24
C VAL A 935 28.87 -10.36 -2.74
N ALA A 936 29.61 -11.19 -2.02
CA ALA A 936 29.69 -11.14 -0.57
C ALA A 936 30.31 -9.78 -0.17
N GLY A 937 29.49 -8.74 -0.09
CA GLY A 937 29.88 -7.52 0.61
C GLY A 937 30.12 -7.91 2.06
N SER A 938 31.34 -7.74 2.51
CA SER A 938 31.81 -7.89 3.90
C SER A 938 31.17 -6.88 4.87
N GLU A 939 30.06 -6.25 4.48
CA GLU A 939 29.36 -5.22 5.23
C GLU A 939 28.13 -5.82 5.91
N ASP A 940 28.10 -5.75 7.25
CA ASP A 940 26.99 -6.20 8.11
C ASP A 940 25.74 -5.27 8.04
N ILE A 941 25.56 -4.60 6.90
CA ILE A 941 24.52 -3.58 6.65
C ILE A 941 23.41 -4.21 5.80
N THR A 942 22.16 -4.04 6.23
CA THR A 942 20.99 -4.52 5.47
C THR A 942 20.83 -3.71 4.18
N GLN A 943 20.60 -4.37 3.05
CA GLN A 943 20.36 -3.74 1.74
C GLN A 943 18.96 -4.04 1.19
N GLY A 944 18.48 -3.21 0.26
CA GLY A 944 17.21 -3.39 -0.45
C GLY A 944 15.96 -3.31 0.45
N LEU A 945 14.94 -4.12 0.17
CA LEU A 945 13.67 -4.09 0.90
C LEU A 945 13.79 -4.35 2.42
N PRO A 946 14.62 -5.29 2.92
CA PRO A 946 14.85 -5.45 4.35
C PRO A 946 15.27 -4.16 5.06
N ARG A 947 16.12 -3.34 4.43
CA ARG A 947 16.57 -2.06 4.98
C ARG A 947 15.41 -1.07 5.11
N ILE A 948 14.60 -0.95 4.07
CA ILE A 948 13.40 -0.09 4.11
C ILE A 948 12.44 -0.54 5.21
N GLN A 949 12.21 -1.86 5.35
CA GLN A 949 11.37 -2.40 6.42
C GLN A 949 11.91 -2.13 7.81
N GLU A 950 13.24 -2.13 7.98
CA GLU A 950 13.91 -1.81 9.23
C GLU A 950 13.68 -0.33 9.61
N ILE A 951 13.86 0.58 8.65
CA ILE A 951 13.69 2.03 8.82
C ILE A 951 12.23 2.37 9.15
N VAL A 952 11.28 1.95 8.30
CA VAL A 952 9.85 2.31 8.46
C VAL A 952 9.18 1.64 9.67
N GLU A 953 9.72 0.54 10.18
CA GLU A 953 9.27 -0.06 11.45
C GLU A 953 10.02 0.50 12.67
N SER A 954 10.95 1.45 12.49
CA SER A 954 11.80 2.00 13.55
C SER A 954 12.42 0.89 14.40
N ARG A 955 12.98 -0.12 13.71
CA ARG A 955 13.73 -1.20 14.36
C ARG A 955 15.14 -0.74 14.67
N ASN A 956 15.75 -1.34 15.67
CA ASN A 956 17.15 -1.07 15.97
C ASN A 956 18.01 -1.68 14.86
N PRO A 957 18.96 -0.92 14.30
CA PRO A 957 19.80 -1.42 13.22
C PRO A 957 20.75 -2.52 13.67
N LYS A 958 21.08 -3.45 12.77
CA LYS A 958 22.02 -4.55 13.07
C LYS A 958 23.46 -4.05 13.23
N GLY A 959 23.97 -3.29 12.25
CA GLY A 959 25.22 -2.54 12.37
C GLY A 959 24.95 -1.12 12.89
N ARG A 960 24.67 -0.98 14.20
CA ARG A 960 24.41 0.33 14.83
C ARG A 960 25.68 1.18 14.87
N ALA A 961 25.58 2.41 14.38
CA ALA A 961 26.58 3.44 14.62
C ALA A 961 26.28 4.14 15.95
N GLU A 962 27.31 4.32 16.79
CA GLU A 962 27.20 5.09 18.02
C GLU A 962 27.27 6.58 17.67
N ILE A 963 26.44 7.39 18.32
CA ILE A 963 26.36 8.84 18.08
C ILE A 963 26.81 9.63 19.29
N SER A 964 27.48 10.76 19.04
CA SER A 964 27.87 11.66 20.14
C SER A 964 26.65 12.40 20.71
N GLU A 965 26.52 12.45 22.02
CA GLU A 965 25.53 13.28 22.73
C GLU A 965 26.04 14.72 22.97
N VAL A 966 27.34 14.97 22.75
CA VAL A 966 28.03 16.23 23.04
C VAL A 966 28.62 16.83 21.75
N THR A 967 28.63 18.15 21.65
CA THR A 967 29.35 18.86 20.59
C THR A 967 30.74 19.22 21.10
N GLY A 968 31.80 18.87 20.38
CA GLY A 968 33.17 19.05 20.86
C GLY A 968 34.22 18.44 19.94
N THR A 969 35.47 18.43 20.39
CA THR A 969 36.60 17.81 19.68
C THR A 969 36.87 16.40 20.20
N VAL A 970 37.23 15.49 19.30
CA VAL A 970 37.72 14.15 19.69
C VAL A 970 39.09 14.30 20.35
N GLU A 971 39.19 13.97 21.64
CA GLU A 971 40.40 14.13 22.46
C GLU A 971 41.33 12.92 22.34
N SER A 972 40.79 11.70 22.41
CA SER A 972 41.56 10.46 22.23
C SER A 972 40.71 9.30 21.69
N ILE A 973 41.37 8.39 20.97
CA ILE A 973 40.84 7.09 20.55
C ILE A 973 41.77 6.00 21.10
N GLU A 974 41.39 5.37 22.20
CA GLU A 974 42.19 4.34 22.87
C GLU A 974 41.68 2.94 22.51
N GLU A 975 42.56 2.06 22.02
CA GLU A 975 42.21 0.66 21.75
C GLU A 975 42.61 -0.22 22.94
N ASP A 976 41.68 -1.05 23.43
CA ASP A 976 41.96 -2.08 24.44
C ASP A 976 41.93 -3.48 23.77
N PRO A 977 43.10 -4.08 23.47
CA PRO A 977 43.19 -5.41 22.88
C PRO A 977 42.68 -6.53 23.80
N ALA A 978 42.68 -6.32 25.13
CA ALA A 978 42.25 -7.33 26.09
C ALA A 978 40.73 -7.48 26.12
N GLU A 979 40.00 -6.36 26.09
CA GLU A 979 38.54 -6.34 26.02
C GLU A 979 37.99 -6.34 24.58
N ARG A 980 38.86 -6.16 23.58
CA ARG A 980 38.52 -6.05 22.14
C ARG A 980 37.59 -4.87 21.88
N THR A 981 37.86 -3.74 22.54
CA THR A 981 37.09 -2.49 22.47
C THR A 981 37.96 -1.30 22.04
N LYS A 982 37.31 -0.21 21.65
CA LYS A 982 37.90 1.11 21.41
C LYS A 982 37.09 2.15 22.16
N ASP A 983 37.73 2.96 22.97
CA ASP A 983 37.12 4.04 23.72
C ASP A 983 37.44 5.38 23.06
N ILE A 984 36.40 6.19 22.83
CA ILE A 984 36.50 7.49 22.17
C ILE A 984 36.07 8.55 23.15
N THR A 985 36.98 9.46 23.50
CA THR A 985 36.69 10.56 24.43
C THR A 985 36.46 11.85 23.66
N ILE A 986 35.30 12.48 23.86
CA ILE A 986 34.91 13.73 23.22
C ILE A 986 34.80 14.81 24.29
N LYS A 987 35.53 15.90 24.08
CA LYS A 987 35.59 17.03 24.99
C LYS A 987 34.76 18.19 24.44
N GLY A 988 33.63 18.45 25.08
CA GLY A 988 32.82 19.64 24.83
C GLY A 988 33.25 20.83 25.69
N GLU A 989 32.52 21.94 25.56
CA GLU A 989 32.79 23.15 26.36
C GLU A 989 32.57 22.94 27.87
N ASN A 990 31.57 22.13 28.24
CA ASN A 990 31.13 21.94 29.63
C ASN A 990 31.11 20.47 30.10
N ASP A 991 31.21 19.50 29.18
CA ASP A 991 31.04 18.07 29.46
C ASP A 991 32.01 17.27 28.59
N THR A 992 32.65 16.25 29.18
CA THR A 992 33.53 15.30 28.48
C THR A 992 32.91 13.92 28.59
N ARG A 993 32.75 13.22 27.47
CA ARG A 993 32.13 11.88 27.45
C ARG A 993 32.94 10.88 26.66
N THR A 994 32.97 9.65 27.17
CA THR A 994 33.65 8.52 26.56
C THR A 994 32.62 7.53 26.01
N TYR A 995 32.85 7.04 24.79
CA TYR A 995 32.00 6.09 24.07
C TYR A 995 32.81 4.84 23.72
N THR A 996 32.27 3.66 24.04
CA THR A 996 32.94 2.37 23.79
C THR A 996 32.39 1.70 22.54
N LEU A 997 33.28 1.30 21.63
CA LEU A 997 32.99 0.59 20.38
C LEU A 997 33.74 -0.74 20.31
N PRO A 998 33.29 -1.70 19.48
CA PRO A 998 34.07 -2.90 19.18
C PRO A 998 35.36 -2.58 18.42
N ILE A 999 36.44 -3.34 18.65
CA ILE A 999 37.74 -3.12 17.98
C ILE A 999 37.72 -3.28 16.45
N MET A 1000 36.74 -4.02 15.94
CA MET A 1000 36.53 -4.19 14.49
C MET A 1000 35.71 -3.07 13.84
N ALA A 1001 35.18 -2.13 14.64
CA ALA A 1001 34.40 -1.02 14.11
C ALA A 1001 35.30 -0.08 13.30
N ARG A 1002 34.90 0.21 12.07
CA ARG A 1002 35.58 1.20 11.22
C ARG A 1002 35.19 2.60 11.66
N MET A 1003 36.19 3.42 11.93
CA MET A 1003 36.02 4.78 12.44
C MET A 1003 35.67 5.76 11.33
N ARG A 1004 34.78 6.71 11.65
CA ARG A 1004 34.40 7.81 10.75
C ARG A 1004 35.03 9.15 11.16
N VAL A 1005 35.65 9.19 12.34
CA VAL A 1005 36.25 10.37 12.97
C VAL A 1005 37.70 10.08 13.33
N ALA A 1006 38.54 11.12 13.29
CA ALA A 1006 39.93 11.11 13.72
C ALA A 1006 40.15 11.96 14.99
N GLU A 1007 41.26 11.74 15.68
CA GLU A 1007 41.65 12.62 16.80
C GLU A 1007 41.84 14.06 16.32
N GLY A 1008 41.29 15.01 17.06
CA GLY A 1008 41.26 16.42 16.69
C GLY A 1008 40.07 16.86 15.83
N ASP A 1009 39.26 15.93 15.31
CA ASP A 1009 38.05 16.28 14.56
C ASP A 1009 37.02 16.98 15.45
N TYR A 1010 36.41 18.05 14.92
CA TYR A 1010 35.29 18.72 15.57
C TYR A 1010 33.98 18.09 15.13
N ILE A 1011 33.20 17.57 16.09
CA ILE A 1011 31.94 16.88 15.82
C ILE A 1011 30.77 17.59 16.48
N HIS A 1012 29.64 17.63 15.77
CA HIS A 1012 28.39 18.10 16.32
C HIS A 1012 27.65 16.99 17.06
N ARG A 1013 26.88 17.37 18.08
CA ARG A 1013 25.91 16.48 18.74
C ARG A 1013 25.08 15.73 17.71
N GLY A 1014 24.94 14.42 17.83
CA GLY A 1014 24.24 13.52 16.92
C GLY A 1014 25.08 12.96 15.76
N SER A 1015 26.35 13.33 15.63
CA SER A 1015 27.24 12.80 14.60
C SER A 1015 27.63 11.34 14.91
N ALA A 1016 27.70 10.51 13.87
CA ALA A 1016 28.11 9.10 13.98
C ALA A 1016 29.63 8.98 14.12
N LEU A 1017 30.07 8.14 15.07
CA LEU A 1017 31.49 7.93 15.38
C LEU A 1017 32.12 6.80 14.53
N ASN A 1018 31.34 5.79 14.17
CA ASN A 1018 31.74 4.67 13.34
C ASN A 1018 30.84 4.48 12.12
N GLU A 1019 31.31 3.69 11.16
CA GLU A 1019 30.51 3.21 10.04
C GLU A 1019 29.34 2.36 10.54
N GLY A 1020 28.17 2.55 9.92
CA GLY A 1020 26.94 1.85 10.28
C GLY A 1020 25.72 2.74 10.16
N SER A 1021 24.60 2.22 10.64
CA SER A 1021 23.31 2.89 10.63
C SER A 1021 22.99 3.49 12.00
N ILE A 1022 22.54 4.75 12.03
CA ILE A 1022 22.11 5.43 13.26
C ILE A 1022 20.74 4.90 13.68
N ASP A 1023 20.52 4.66 14.99
CA ASP A 1023 19.20 4.38 15.55
C ASP A 1023 18.34 5.66 15.57
N PRO A 1024 17.21 5.71 14.85
CA PRO A 1024 16.35 6.90 14.82
C PRO A 1024 15.78 7.31 16.19
N LYS A 1025 15.60 6.36 17.12
CA LYS A 1025 15.07 6.67 18.46
C LYS A 1025 16.10 7.42 19.30
N GLU A 1026 17.36 7.04 19.14
CA GLU A 1026 18.47 7.68 19.81
C GLU A 1026 18.74 9.06 19.22
N LEU A 1027 18.75 9.15 17.88
CA LEU A 1027 18.89 10.43 17.18
C LEU A 1027 17.80 11.43 17.60
N LEU A 1028 16.55 10.99 17.75
CA LEU A 1028 15.45 11.84 18.23
C LEU A 1028 15.65 12.32 19.68
N LYS A 1029 16.26 11.48 20.53
CA LYS A 1029 16.55 11.83 21.93
C LYS A 1029 17.71 12.82 22.03
N VAL A 1030 18.69 12.70 21.13
CA VAL A 1030 19.92 13.49 21.15
C VAL A 1030 19.77 14.81 20.40
N ARG A 1031 19.09 14.85 19.24
CA ARG A 1031 18.86 16.07 18.46
C ARG A 1031 17.43 16.58 18.62
N ASP A 1032 16.68 16.56 17.54
CA ASP A 1032 15.37 17.15 17.36
C ASP A 1032 14.59 16.36 16.29
N VAL A 1033 13.32 16.75 16.10
CA VAL A 1033 12.41 16.07 15.17
C VAL A 1033 12.87 16.25 13.73
N LEU A 1034 13.18 17.49 13.30
CA LEU A 1034 13.49 17.80 11.90
C LEU A 1034 14.79 17.12 11.45
N SER A 1035 15.84 17.11 12.28
CA SER A 1035 17.07 16.36 11.94
C SER A 1035 16.81 14.86 11.79
N THR A 1036 15.95 14.29 12.64
CA THR A 1036 15.60 12.87 12.57
C THR A 1036 14.78 12.56 11.31
N GLU A 1037 13.83 13.43 10.96
CA GLU A 1037 13.01 13.31 9.75
C GLU A 1037 13.88 13.38 8.48
N ASN A 1038 14.82 14.33 8.42
CA ASN A 1038 15.75 14.47 7.31
C ASN A 1038 16.69 13.27 7.15
N TYR A 1039 17.21 12.73 8.27
CA TYR A 1039 18.01 11.52 8.24
C TYR A 1039 17.24 10.31 7.71
N LEU A 1040 15.99 10.12 8.15
CA LEU A 1040 15.13 9.05 7.66
C LEU A 1040 14.82 9.21 6.16
N LEU A 1041 14.58 10.44 5.70
CA LEU A 1041 14.35 10.76 4.30
C LEU A 1041 15.58 10.39 3.45
N SER A 1042 16.77 10.85 3.85
CA SER A 1042 18.01 10.58 3.11
C SER A 1042 18.35 9.08 3.05
N GLU A 1043 18.15 8.35 4.14
CA GLU A 1043 18.38 6.90 4.17
C GLU A 1043 17.43 6.13 3.26
N ILE A 1044 16.14 6.51 3.23
CA ILE A 1044 15.17 5.88 2.34
C ILE A 1044 15.49 6.20 0.88
N GLN A 1045 15.79 7.47 0.56
CA GLN A 1045 16.13 7.87 -0.81
C GLN A 1045 17.38 7.17 -1.31
N LYS A 1046 18.43 7.10 -0.48
CA LYS A 1046 19.65 6.37 -0.77
C LYS A 1046 19.35 4.93 -1.21
N VAL A 1047 18.52 4.19 -0.47
CA VAL A 1047 18.19 2.79 -0.81
C VAL A 1047 17.46 2.67 -2.15
N TYR A 1048 16.55 3.58 -2.48
CA TYR A 1048 15.84 3.55 -3.77
C TYR A 1048 16.76 3.94 -4.93
N ARG A 1049 17.52 5.03 -4.79
CA ARG A 1049 18.41 5.56 -5.84
C ARG A 1049 19.57 4.61 -6.16
N MET A 1050 20.21 4.00 -5.15
CA MET A 1050 21.23 2.96 -5.34
C MET A 1050 20.71 1.74 -6.14
N GLN A 1051 19.39 1.55 -6.19
CA GLN A 1051 18.75 0.46 -6.92
C GLN A 1051 18.16 0.93 -8.26
N GLY A 1052 18.43 2.18 -8.67
CA GLY A 1052 17.95 2.79 -9.90
C GLY A 1052 16.44 3.00 -9.92
N VAL A 1053 15.84 3.29 -8.77
CA VAL A 1053 14.42 3.65 -8.64
C VAL A 1053 14.34 5.08 -8.13
N GLU A 1054 13.60 5.92 -8.86
CA GLU A 1054 13.36 7.31 -8.48
C GLU A 1054 11.98 7.45 -7.82
N ILE A 1055 11.94 8.14 -6.70
CA ILE A 1055 10.71 8.43 -5.94
C ILE A 1055 10.82 9.87 -5.46
N SER A 1056 9.72 10.63 -5.54
CA SER A 1056 9.70 12.00 -5.02
C SER A 1056 9.79 12.02 -3.49
N ASP A 1057 10.62 12.92 -2.95
CA ASP A 1057 10.77 13.21 -1.52
C ASP A 1057 9.43 13.36 -0.78
N LYS A 1058 8.43 13.99 -1.43
CA LYS A 1058 7.13 14.28 -0.82
C LYS A 1058 6.41 13.04 -0.32
N HIS A 1059 6.55 11.92 -1.02
CA HIS A 1059 5.90 10.67 -0.65
C HIS A 1059 6.52 10.11 0.62
N VAL A 1060 7.84 10.19 0.75
CA VAL A 1060 8.60 9.74 1.91
C VAL A 1060 8.35 10.66 3.11
N GLU A 1061 8.32 11.98 2.90
CA GLU A 1061 7.98 12.97 3.93
C GLU A 1061 6.63 12.66 4.60
N ILE A 1062 5.61 12.35 3.81
CA ILE A 1062 4.26 12.05 4.33
C ILE A 1062 4.28 10.80 5.20
N MET A 1063 5.03 9.76 4.82
CA MET A 1063 5.14 8.53 5.63
C MET A 1063 5.85 8.80 6.95
N ILE A 1064 7.00 9.48 6.90
CA ILE A 1064 7.81 9.78 8.09
C ILE A 1064 7.02 10.67 9.05
N ARG A 1065 6.27 11.67 8.55
CA ARG A 1065 5.40 12.51 9.37
C ARG A 1065 4.38 11.68 10.17
N GLN A 1066 3.83 10.61 9.58
CA GLN A 1066 2.92 9.73 10.33
C GLN A 1066 3.62 8.90 11.41
N MET A 1067 4.93 8.64 11.29
CA MET A 1067 5.71 7.93 12.31
C MET A 1067 5.98 8.80 13.55
N LEU A 1068 5.99 10.14 13.41
CA LEU A 1068 6.31 11.13 14.45
C LEU A 1068 5.12 11.96 14.92
N ARG A 1069 3.89 11.56 14.56
CA ARG A 1069 2.64 12.29 14.89
C ARG A 1069 2.31 12.37 16.38
N LYS A 1070 2.92 11.51 17.22
CA LYS A 1070 2.57 11.37 18.63
C LYS A 1070 3.63 11.92 19.59
N VAL A 1071 3.15 12.41 20.72
CA VAL A 1071 3.96 12.83 21.86
C VAL A 1071 3.63 11.99 23.09
N ARG A 1072 4.64 11.73 23.92
CA ARG A 1072 4.48 11.13 25.25
C ARG A 1072 4.53 12.23 26.30
N VAL A 1073 3.48 12.31 27.10
CA VAL A 1073 3.39 13.24 28.23
C VAL A 1073 4.39 12.81 29.30
N MET A 1074 5.24 13.72 29.76
CA MET A 1074 6.25 13.46 30.78
C MET A 1074 5.74 13.90 32.15
N ASP A 1075 5.40 15.18 32.25
CA ASP A 1075 4.80 15.79 33.44
C ASP A 1075 3.46 16.42 33.04
N PRO A 1076 2.35 16.03 33.69
CA PRO A 1076 1.03 16.60 33.39
C PRO A 1076 0.85 18.05 33.87
N GLY A 1077 1.71 18.58 34.76
CA GLY A 1077 1.49 19.90 35.36
C GLY A 1077 0.12 20.00 36.03
N ASP A 1078 -0.58 21.12 35.80
CA ASP A 1078 -1.94 21.39 36.31
C ASP A 1078 -3.05 20.93 35.35
N THR A 1079 -2.73 20.08 34.37
CA THR A 1079 -3.72 19.58 33.39
C THR A 1079 -4.36 18.27 33.85
N ASP A 1080 -5.52 17.96 33.27
CA ASP A 1080 -6.20 16.66 33.47
C ASP A 1080 -5.57 15.50 32.67
N ILE A 1081 -4.40 15.72 32.07
CA ILE A 1081 -3.72 14.73 31.23
C ILE A 1081 -2.95 13.76 32.13
N LEU A 1082 -2.93 12.48 31.79
CA LEU A 1082 -2.20 11.49 32.58
C LEU A 1082 -0.72 11.40 32.16
N PRO A 1083 0.21 11.23 33.12
CA PRO A 1083 1.63 11.03 32.81
C PRO A 1083 1.84 9.75 31.99
N GLY A 1084 2.73 9.82 31.01
CA GLY A 1084 3.08 8.68 30.15
C GLY A 1084 2.08 8.36 29.04
N THR A 1085 0.96 9.08 28.95
CA THR A 1085 -0.01 8.92 27.86
C THR A 1085 0.60 9.30 26.52
N LEU A 1086 0.19 8.56 25.48
CA LEU A 1086 0.54 8.85 24.09
C LEU A 1086 -0.64 9.57 23.44
N MET A 1087 -0.41 10.81 23.02
CA MET A 1087 -1.43 11.67 22.41
C MET A 1087 -0.93 12.20 21.07
N ASP A 1088 -1.85 12.53 20.16
CA ASP A 1088 -1.50 13.28 18.96
C ASP A 1088 -1.06 14.70 19.36
N ILE A 1089 -0.15 15.30 18.58
CA ILE A 1089 0.41 16.63 18.87
C ILE A 1089 -0.69 17.69 19.02
N ASP A 1090 -1.72 17.64 18.19
CA ASP A 1090 -2.80 18.63 18.22
C ASP A 1090 -3.75 18.46 19.41
N ASP A 1091 -4.00 17.22 19.83
CA ASP A 1091 -4.80 16.92 21.03
C ASP A 1091 -4.05 17.40 22.28
N PHE A 1092 -2.73 17.21 22.32
CA PHE A 1092 -1.87 17.72 23.39
C PHE A 1092 -1.87 19.25 23.45
N LYS A 1093 -1.74 19.94 22.30
CA LYS A 1093 -1.83 21.41 22.23
C LYS A 1093 -3.17 21.93 22.75
N GLN A 1094 -4.27 21.28 22.37
CA GLN A 1094 -5.61 21.65 22.83
C GLN A 1094 -5.79 21.41 24.33
N GLY A 1095 -5.29 20.28 24.85
CA GLY A 1095 -5.35 19.98 26.29
C GLY A 1095 -4.62 21.01 27.15
N ASN A 1096 -3.49 21.54 26.66
CA ASN A 1096 -2.74 22.59 27.36
C ASN A 1096 -3.34 23.99 27.21
N TYR A 1097 -4.16 24.23 26.19
CA TYR A 1097 -4.64 25.57 25.83
C TYR A 1097 -5.42 26.23 26.98
N GLN A 1098 -6.33 25.49 27.61
CA GLN A 1098 -7.16 26.03 28.70
C GLN A 1098 -6.33 26.34 29.95
N THR A 1099 -5.40 25.46 30.33
CA THR A 1099 -4.52 25.66 31.48
C THR A 1099 -3.60 26.86 31.28
N LEU A 1100 -3.11 27.06 30.05
CA LEU A 1100 -2.27 28.19 29.69
C LEU A 1100 -3.03 29.53 29.77
N ILE A 1101 -4.29 29.57 29.33
CA ILE A 1101 -5.16 30.76 29.47
C ILE A 1101 -5.44 31.06 30.95
N ASN A 1102 -5.64 30.02 31.76
CA ASN A 1102 -5.91 30.15 33.19
C ASN A 1102 -4.64 30.51 34.00
N GLY A 1103 -3.46 30.59 33.37
CA GLY A 1103 -2.19 30.93 34.03
C GLY A 1103 -1.56 29.79 34.85
N GLY A 1104 -2.01 28.54 34.67
CA GLY A 1104 -1.45 27.36 35.34
C GLY A 1104 -0.23 26.79 34.60
N ILE A 1105 0.41 25.77 35.19
CA ILE A 1105 1.56 25.07 34.61
C ILE A 1105 1.05 24.06 33.56
N PRO A 1106 1.37 24.22 32.26
CA PRO A 1106 0.92 23.29 31.23
C PRO A 1106 1.68 21.96 31.30
N ALA A 1107 1.10 20.90 30.72
CA ALA A 1107 1.78 19.62 30.59
C ALA A 1107 3.02 19.72 29.68
N THR A 1108 4.05 18.94 30.00
CA THR A 1108 5.26 18.78 29.17
C THR A 1108 5.25 17.42 28.47
N SER A 1109 5.79 17.36 27.26
CA SER A 1109 5.84 16.12 26.49
C SER A 1109 7.15 15.96 25.72
N ARG A 1110 7.42 14.74 25.26
CA ARG A 1110 8.51 14.42 24.33
C ARG A 1110 7.95 13.76 23.08
N PRO A 1111 8.42 14.13 21.88
CA PRO A 1111 8.04 13.44 20.65
C PRO A 1111 8.48 11.97 20.70
N VAL A 1112 7.70 11.10 20.09
CA VAL A 1112 8.03 9.68 19.98
C VAL A 1112 7.95 9.23 18.53
N ILE A 1113 8.95 8.46 18.09
CA ILE A 1113 8.88 7.75 16.83
C ILE A 1113 8.22 6.38 17.03
N LEU A 1114 7.26 6.07 16.17
CA LEU A 1114 6.57 4.78 16.13
C LEU A 1114 6.79 4.14 14.76
N GLY A 1115 7.10 2.84 14.75
CA GLY A 1115 7.06 2.06 13.51
C GLY A 1115 5.65 2.04 12.92
N ILE A 1116 5.54 1.93 11.59
CA ILE A 1116 4.26 2.00 10.87
C ILE A 1116 3.20 1.02 11.41
N THR A 1117 3.58 -0.20 11.79
CA THR A 1117 2.63 -1.18 12.35
C THR A 1117 2.02 -0.70 13.68
N LYS A 1118 2.84 -0.04 14.51
CA LYS A 1118 2.39 0.48 15.81
C LYS A 1118 1.59 1.77 15.64
N ALA A 1119 2.01 2.65 14.72
CA ALA A 1119 1.27 3.86 14.39
C ALA A 1119 -0.17 3.55 13.91
N ALA A 1120 -0.33 2.55 13.02
CA ALA A 1120 -1.64 2.12 12.53
C ALA A 1120 -2.58 1.53 13.60
N LEU A 1121 -2.04 0.99 14.70
CA LEU A 1121 -2.82 0.44 15.82
C LEU A 1121 -3.26 1.50 16.82
N GLU A 1122 -2.50 2.58 16.92
CA GLU A 1122 -2.73 3.67 17.88
C GLU A 1122 -3.54 4.82 17.28
N THR A 1123 -4.32 4.58 16.22
CA THR A 1123 -5.19 5.60 15.61
C THR A 1123 -6.37 5.96 16.50
N ASN A 1124 -6.90 7.18 16.36
CA ASN A 1124 -8.08 7.63 17.11
C ASN A 1124 -9.34 6.81 16.76
N SER A 1125 -9.50 6.39 15.50
CA SER A 1125 -10.56 5.46 15.09
C SER A 1125 -10.26 4.03 15.54
N PHE A 1126 -11.18 3.44 16.31
CA PHE A 1126 -11.09 2.03 16.67
C PHE A 1126 -11.53 1.10 15.53
N LEU A 1127 -12.37 1.56 14.60
CA LEU A 1127 -12.80 0.76 13.44
C LEU A 1127 -11.64 0.54 12.46
N SER A 1128 -10.86 1.60 12.19
CA SER A 1128 -9.67 1.49 11.35
C SER A 1128 -8.64 0.54 11.99
N ALA A 1129 -8.29 0.75 13.26
CA ALA A 1129 -7.34 -0.11 13.97
C ALA A 1129 -7.80 -1.57 14.06
N ALA A 1130 -9.09 -1.83 14.35
CA ALA A 1130 -9.63 -3.17 14.49
C ALA A 1130 -9.63 -3.98 13.17
N SER A 1131 -9.72 -3.30 12.03
CA SER A 1131 -9.64 -3.92 10.69
C SER A 1131 -8.21 -4.33 10.31
N PHE A 1132 -7.21 -3.66 10.90
CA PHE A 1132 -5.81 -3.91 10.65
C PHE A 1132 -5.31 -5.13 11.42
N GLN A 1133 -5.01 -5.04 12.72
CA GLN A 1133 -4.51 -6.16 13.52
C GLN A 1133 -5.11 -6.18 14.92
N GLU A 1134 -5.00 -7.32 15.61
CA GLU A 1134 -5.42 -7.48 17.00
C GLU A 1134 -6.84 -6.97 17.31
N THR A 1135 -7.80 -7.28 16.43
CA THR A 1135 -9.21 -6.84 16.50
C THR A 1135 -9.81 -6.95 17.90
N THR A 1136 -9.57 -8.06 18.62
CA THR A 1136 -10.10 -8.26 19.97
C THR A 1136 -9.50 -7.29 21.00
N ARG A 1137 -8.18 -7.02 20.93
CA ARG A 1137 -7.50 -6.07 21.84
C ARG A 1137 -8.05 -4.66 21.65
N VAL A 1138 -8.18 -4.22 20.39
CA VAL A 1138 -8.66 -2.89 20.02
C VAL A 1138 -10.12 -2.69 20.47
N LEU A 1139 -11.00 -3.66 20.20
CA LEU A 1139 -12.42 -3.57 20.58
C LEU A 1139 -12.61 -3.60 22.11
N THR A 1140 -11.82 -4.41 22.82
CA THR A 1140 -11.86 -4.49 24.30
C THR A 1140 -11.48 -3.14 24.93
N ASP A 1141 -10.41 -2.50 24.44
CA ASP A 1141 -9.98 -1.18 24.94
C ASP A 1141 -11.00 -0.08 24.61
N ALA A 1142 -11.53 -0.08 23.38
CA ALA A 1142 -12.54 0.88 22.95
C ALA A 1142 -13.85 0.77 23.74
N ALA A 1143 -14.29 -0.46 24.06
CA ALA A 1143 -15.50 -0.71 24.83
C ALA A 1143 -15.39 -0.22 26.29
N ILE A 1144 -14.25 -0.43 26.95
CA ILE A 1144 -14.00 0.08 28.31
C ILE A 1144 -14.01 1.61 28.32
N ARG A 1145 -13.29 2.23 27.37
CA ARG A 1145 -13.18 3.69 27.28
C ARG A 1145 -14.46 4.36 26.77
N GLY A 1146 -15.47 3.61 26.33
CA GLY A 1146 -16.71 4.19 25.80
C GLY A 1146 -16.49 5.01 24.51
N LYS A 1147 -15.48 4.66 23.70
CA LYS A 1147 -15.00 5.51 22.59
C LYS A 1147 -16.09 5.84 21.58
N ASN A 1148 -16.11 7.09 21.12
CA ASN A 1148 -16.90 7.54 19.99
C ASN A 1148 -16.01 7.79 18.77
N ASP A 1149 -16.31 7.15 17.65
CA ASP A 1149 -15.61 7.31 16.39
C ASP A 1149 -16.34 8.33 15.49
N PRO A 1150 -15.71 9.46 15.13
CA PRO A 1150 -16.33 10.50 14.30
C PRO A 1150 -16.37 10.15 12.80
N LEU A 1151 -15.75 9.04 12.36
CA LEU A 1151 -15.76 8.59 10.95
C LEU A 1151 -15.15 9.59 9.96
N VAL A 1152 -14.01 10.20 10.34
CA VAL A 1152 -13.32 11.23 9.52
C VAL A 1152 -12.43 10.62 8.44
N GLY A 1153 -11.94 9.40 8.62
CA GLY A 1153 -11.03 8.72 7.69
C GLY A 1153 -11.74 8.00 6.55
N LEU A 1154 -10.96 7.47 5.60
CA LEU A 1154 -11.49 6.78 4.42
C LEU A 1154 -12.04 5.40 4.78
N LYS A 1155 -11.30 4.62 5.57
CA LYS A 1155 -11.60 3.21 5.82
C LYS A 1155 -12.87 3.00 6.63
N GLU A 1156 -13.14 3.88 7.58
CA GLU A 1156 -14.34 3.86 8.41
C GLU A 1156 -15.58 4.05 7.55
N ASN A 1157 -15.53 5.00 6.61
CA ASN A 1157 -16.62 5.26 5.66
C ASN A 1157 -16.81 4.10 4.67
N VAL A 1158 -15.72 3.50 4.17
CA VAL A 1158 -15.80 2.29 3.32
C VAL A 1158 -16.45 1.12 4.06
N ILE A 1159 -16.07 0.87 5.32
CA ILE A 1159 -16.63 -0.20 6.15
C ILE A 1159 -18.13 -0.02 6.36
N ILE A 1160 -18.57 1.21 6.64
CA ILE A 1160 -19.98 1.53 6.92
C ILE A 1160 -20.80 1.65 5.62
N GLY A 1161 -20.15 1.86 4.47
CA GLY A 1161 -20.82 2.08 3.19
C GLY A 1161 -21.28 3.51 2.97
N LYS A 1162 -20.52 4.49 3.49
CA LYS A 1162 -20.69 5.93 3.23
C LYS A 1162 -19.71 6.40 2.16
N ILE A 1163 -20.04 7.51 1.51
CA ILE A 1163 -19.13 8.22 0.61
C ILE A 1163 -17.87 8.62 1.39
N ILE A 1164 -16.70 8.37 0.79
CA ILE A 1164 -15.43 8.71 1.41
C ILE A 1164 -15.21 10.23 1.44
N PRO A 1165 -14.61 10.80 2.50
CA PRO A 1165 -14.36 12.24 2.60
C PRO A 1165 -13.07 12.65 1.85
N ALA A 1166 -12.93 12.24 0.59
CA ALA A 1166 -11.82 12.56 -0.32
C ALA A 1166 -12.31 12.63 -1.78
N GLY A 1167 -11.55 13.29 -2.64
CA GLY A 1167 -11.93 13.55 -4.03
C GLY A 1167 -13.28 14.25 -4.13
N THR A 1168 -14.12 13.80 -5.08
CA THR A 1168 -15.50 14.24 -5.30
C THR A 1168 -16.40 14.08 -4.06
N GLY A 1169 -16.01 13.22 -3.13
CA GLY A 1169 -16.69 13.00 -1.86
C GLY A 1169 -16.41 14.05 -0.78
N MET A 1170 -15.59 15.08 -1.03
CA MET A 1170 -15.45 16.21 -0.08
C MET A 1170 -16.76 17.00 0.06
N GLY A 1171 -16.95 17.65 1.22
CA GLY A 1171 -18.11 18.51 1.44
C GLY A 1171 -18.13 19.70 0.48
N ASP A 1172 -16.96 20.30 0.24
CA ASP A 1172 -16.80 21.48 -0.60
C ASP A 1172 -17.35 21.26 -2.01
N TYR A 1173 -17.01 20.14 -2.67
CA TYR A 1173 -17.51 19.84 -4.02
C TYR A 1173 -18.98 19.43 -4.05
N ARG A 1174 -19.47 18.71 -3.02
CA ARG A 1174 -20.86 18.25 -2.96
C ARG A 1174 -21.88 19.38 -2.75
N HIS A 1175 -21.44 20.50 -2.19
CA HIS A 1175 -22.29 21.67 -1.94
C HIS A 1175 -22.19 22.73 -3.03
N ILE A 1176 -21.33 22.54 -4.05
CA ILE A 1176 -21.29 23.42 -5.22
C ILE A 1176 -22.64 23.31 -5.94
N LYS A 1177 -23.31 24.45 -6.10
CA LYS A 1177 -24.48 24.54 -6.99
C LYS A 1177 -23.97 24.61 -8.43
N PRO A 1178 -24.47 23.77 -9.35
CA PRO A 1178 -24.08 23.88 -10.75
C PRO A 1178 -24.52 25.24 -11.29
N GLU A 1179 -23.60 26.00 -11.87
CA GLU A 1179 -23.95 27.13 -12.71
C GLU A 1179 -24.51 26.56 -14.03
N VAL A 1180 -25.81 26.71 -14.23
CA VAL A 1180 -26.47 26.21 -15.45
C VAL A 1180 -26.09 27.12 -16.61
N VAL A 1181 -25.16 26.67 -17.46
CA VAL A 1181 -24.85 27.31 -18.75
C VAL A 1181 -25.56 26.52 -19.85
N GLY A 1182 -26.75 26.98 -20.26
CA GLY A 1182 -27.54 26.40 -21.35
C GLY A 1182 -28.87 25.76 -20.91
N ALA A 1183 -29.84 25.70 -21.83
CA ALA A 1183 -31.17 25.16 -21.58
C ALA A 1183 -31.09 23.69 -21.13
N ALA A 1184 -31.52 23.43 -19.90
CA ALA A 1184 -31.63 22.08 -19.35
C ALA A 1184 -32.58 21.25 -20.23
N VAL A 1185 -32.07 20.19 -20.85
CA VAL A 1185 -32.92 19.10 -21.31
C VAL A 1185 -33.35 18.36 -20.06
N ASP A 1186 -34.59 18.60 -19.62
CA ASP A 1186 -35.25 17.89 -18.53
C ASP A 1186 -35.41 16.41 -18.90
N SER A 1187 -34.37 15.62 -18.68
CA SER A 1187 -34.47 14.17 -18.56
C SER A 1187 -33.72 13.74 -17.31
N GLN A 1188 -34.31 14.01 -16.14
CA GLN A 1188 -33.89 13.35 -14.90
C GLN A 1188 -34.13 11.83 -15.06
N PRO A 1189 -33.11 10.96 -14.93
CA PRO A 1189 -33.33 9.54 -14.84
C PRO A 1189 -33.88 9.23 -13.44
N GLN A 1190 -35.13 8.78 -13.37
CA GLN A 1190 -35.70 8.19 -12.17
C GLN A 1190 -34.87 6.98 -11.73
N SER A 1191 -34.65 6.81 -10.42
CA SER A 1191 -33.95 5.64 -9.90
C SER A 1191 -34.72 4.36 -10.24
N LEU A 1192 -34.04 3.22 -10.37
CA LEU A 1192 -34.69 1.90 -10.56
C LEU A 1192 -35.78 1.63 -9.51
N SER A 1193 -35.63 2.16 -8.30
CA SER A 1193 -36.63 2.05 -7.24
C SER A 1193 -37.85 2.95 -7.44
N ASP A 1194 -37.69 4.07 -8.14
CA ASP A 1194 -38.78 4.97 -8.51
C ASP A 1194 -39.51 4.45 -9.74
N VAL A 1195 -38.78 3.86 -10.70
CA VAL A 1195 -39.36 3.12 -11.83
C VAL A 1195 -40.15 1.89 -11.33
N GLU A 1196 -39.64 1.13 -10.36
CA GLU A 1196 -40.39 0.02 -9.74
C GLU A 1196 -41.62 0.52 -8.96
N LYS A 1197 -41.57 1.70 -8.32
CA LYS A 1197 -42.73 2.28 -7.62
C LYS A 1197 -43.79 2.81 -8.58
N GLU A 1198 -43.40 3.47 -9.67
CA GLU A 1198 -44.31 3.95 -10.72
C GLU A 1198 -44.94 2.78 -11.49
N LEU A 1199 -44.20 1.69 -11.72
CA LEU A 1199 -44.74 0.48 -12.33
C LEU A 1199 -45.73 -0.24 -11.41
N ASN A 1200 -45.46 -0.32 -10.10
CA ASN A 1200 -46.38 -0.94 -9.13
C ASN A 1200 -47.65 -0.10 -8.86
N THR A 1201 -47.58 1.22 -8.98
CA THR A 1201 -48.75 2.11 -8.84
C THR A 1201 -49.65 2.04 -10.08
N ASN A 1202 -49.09 1.83 -11.27
CA ASN A 1202 -49.87 1.63 -12.49
C ASN A 1202 -50.52 0.24 -12.61
N GLU A 1203 -49.99 -0.79 -11.93
CA GLU A 1203 -50.64 -2.11 -11.83
C GLU A 1203 -51.79 -2.16 -10.82
N THR A 1204 -51.94 -1.17 -9.93
CA THR A 1204 -53.06 -1.08 -8.97
C THR A 1204 -54.20 -0.17 -9.43
N ALA A 1205 -54.02 0.55 -10.55
CA ALA A 1205 -55.02 1.42 -11.17
C ALA A 1205 -55.67 0.82 -12.44
N LYS A 1206 -55.40 -0.44 -12.76
CA LYS A 1206 -56.13 -1.27 -13.74
C LYS A 1206 -56.65 -2.52 -13.04
#